data_AF-A0A947TGD8-F1
#
_entry.id   AF-A0A947TGD8-F1
#
_cell.length_a   1.000
_cell.length_b   1.000
_cell.length_c   1.000
_cell.angle_alpha   90.00
_cell.angle_beta   90.00
_cell.angle_gamma   90.00
#
_symmetry.space_group_name_H-M   'P 1'
#
loop_
_entity.id
_entity.type
_entity.pdbx_description
1 polymer ?
#
loop_
_entity_poly.entity_id
_entity_poly.type
_entity_poly.pdbx_seq_one_letter_code
_entity_poly.pdbx_strand_id
1 'polypeptide(L)'
;MPEKDRKAIMMRDDNRPETALTTLGSPKGEALTFSGLPISIMQMMKWSAVGWEAPEVFGAFPLRKICPDAAERMAEAAHYSARDLRTIIDYMELDADPKDPVPIYSAMLDATESAPWALPALEVEVGMARLKGKVRGRNSSRERIGKVHAKLLLMKLRLMSNKHLHERVHELELHDPDPEIAIGAFCEYAIQSYSRKLEEMGSRELTQAARAVLAPEDEITSVNNLLGDLEAITDWRAHGDDLIEIDHAYPHARSPAYHEHLTMTMRALTSLLDIATPAADFTRLTRLSEIGAQHAQHHAGMITQILLKSYRNAGFSLDDTDVPHAGLQLLGWLHAAGILERLVDLRASISNTEAAAQTIRDQIAKAHQEEDYDALEKLVPEARDAKAKLETETGTRDSYAEVIERIISGEIERPDDLPEDVRNLVSINLAEEEASHHAARDMFRGETDGLDEEADDEQDEDAELHEGGGEKEHPEAVTLDEAEPAAPIPAHASASEDTTESEDIDAASTSNEADKSADPTPSEPSEGTADEGVNEEAPEDRAEESEPGDFDLHLDEAVPAREAAEADATPRSGGSSTTTFPAPVPDGILADLIARNFIGIAADSAEAFEAGGHAWPIEASVLRTAAGSRAPHREYGLDTQRFLSIANRALSEKPGETGSVMLLGALIRPTILEASSGLRSVLPELCRGSLGQHLLPVAESIAALDYDFPPDPDELARISGAQRVPLRKRLATQLSTWCETYSQKTSRWHFATMFMHHVISDQGLIGAARAAIEKNAPDAPSLARRAIDQLDSHSDIEAHSVEFAAEAGRNASRLHPKGIEYLHRQFDEPLGLLDSWLKAAEREGSQGQKSDAKLRATIGNLQTRLEKAAGALEAESGNDRDPVERALAGWIALQAREAILAIEGSDSGSFATLEEALTAERDLLPAATRDAINASDLRFDAFRVALTEGIPDPAEALARARHEAAFDTAMRLAARFSIDADADIRREMSEFAETWQAEIERRERRLKMLAKVDYNHQDEITRRLNWCQIALERLAAVGAGSEIHDLADIPAHAVELDDISSMIESNIRDDQVGRIGQYRNDRNADEADMLTGALDDLTIEAIEDRIAQL
;
A
#
# COMPACT_ATOMS: atom_id res chain seq x y z
N MET A 1 -59.69 -28.65 13.60
CA MET A 1 -60.47 -29.69 12.89
C MET A 1 -61.57 -29.02 12.07
N PRO A 2 -61.99 -29.58 10.92
CA PRO A 2 -61.44 -30.76 10.23
C PRO A 2 -60.92 -30.45 8.81
N GLU A 3 -60.24 -31.42 8.20
CA GLU A 3 -59.91 -31.43 6.75
C GLU A 3 -61.15 -31.77 5.90
N LYS A 4 -61.08 -31.48 4.58
CA LYS A 4 -61.79 -32.09 3.42
C LYS A 4 -61.24 -31.45 2.13
N ASP A 5 -61.18 -32.08 0.95
CA ASP A 5 -61.59 -33.42 0.53
C ASP A 5 -60.60 -33.97 -0.54
N ARG A 6 -60.65 -35.27 -0.89
CA ARG A 6 -59.66 -35.94 -1.77
C ARG A 6 -60.31 -36.98 -2.71
N LYS A 7 -59.90 -37.01 -3.99
CA LYS A 7 -60.16 -38.01 -5.08
C LYS A 7 -61.33 -37.79 -6.08
N ALA A 8 -60.97 -37.69 -7.37
CA ALA A 8 -61.55 -38.40 -8.55
C ALA A 8 -60.52 -38.30 -9.72
N ILE A 9 -60.14 -39.27 -10.58
CA ILE A 9 -60.45 -40.71 -10.85
C ILE A 9 -61.27 -41.00 -12.15
N MET A 10 -60.51 -41.12 -13.26
CA MET A 10 -60.63 -42.09 -14.39
C MET A 10 -61.63 -41.95 -15.56
N MET A 11 -61.20 -42.57 -16.68
CA MET A 11 -61.92 -42.98 -17.92
C MET A 11 -62.11 -41.91 -19.02
N ARG A 12 -62.06 -42.19 -20.33
CA ARG A 12 -61.80 -43.41 -21.16
C ARG A 12 -61.48 -42.97 -22.62
N ASP A 13 -60.99 -43.74 -23.63
CA ASP A 13 -60.59 -45.15 -23.92
C ASP A 13 -59.21 -45.07 -24.66
N ASP A 14 -58.25 -46.00 -24.56
CA ASP A 14 -58.14 -47.39 -25.09
C ASP A 14 -58.20 -47.55 -26.63
N ASN A 15 -57.10 -48.02 -27.26
CA ASN A 15 -57.14 -48.72 -28.55
C ASN A 15 -56.00 -49.76 -28.68
N ARG A 16 -56.28 -50.89 -29.34
CA ARG A 16 -55.54 -52.18 -29.31
C ARG A 16 -54.63 -52.41 -30.55
N PRO A 17 -53.83 -53.50 -30.69
CA PRO A 17 -53.75 -54.74 -29.87
C PRO A 17 -52.33 -55.24 -29.48
N GLU A 18 -52.29 -56.31 -28.68
CA GLU A 18 -51.11 -57.15 -28.42
C GLU A 18 -50.85 -58.17 -29.56
N THR A 19 -49.59 -58.52 -29.84
CA THR A 19 -49.20 -59.87 -30.33
C THR A 19 -47.78 -60.26 -29.91
N ALA A 20 -47.72 -61.03 -28.82
CA ALA A 20 -46.85 -62.19 -28.55
C ALA A 20 -45.42 -62.37 -29.16
N LEU A 21 -44.54 -62.88 -28.28
CA LEU A 21 -43.69 -64.08 -28.41
C LEU A 21 -42.14 -63.98 -28.52
N THR A 22 -41.51 -64.74 -27.61
CA THR A 22 -40.17 -65.38 -27.65
C THR A 22 -38.88 -64.54 -27.59
N THR A 23 -38.17 -64.71 -26.49
CA THR A 23 -36.70 -64.69 -26.42
C THR A 23 -36.07 -65.74 -27.31
N LEU A 24 -35.03 -65.40 -28.07
CA LEU A 24 -34.04 -66.38 -28.59
C LEU A 24 -32.68 -65.70 -28.84
N GLY A 25 -31.61 -66.46 -28.64
CA GLY A 25 -30.27 -65.96 -28.34
C GLY A 25 -29.57 -65.09 -29.40
N SER A 26 -28.58 -64.34 -28.91
CA SER A 26 -27.70 -63.49 -29.71
C SER A 26 -26.93 -64.29 -30.76
N PRO A 27 -27.04 -63.96 -32.06
CA PRO A 27 -25.94 -64.19 -32.98
C PRO A 27 -24.82 -63.19 -32.68
N LYS A 28 -23.56 -63.59 -32.83
CA LYS A 28 -22.45 -62.63 -32.95
C LYS A 28 -22.54 -61.97 -34.31
N GLY A 29 -23.12 -60.77 -34.35
CA GLY A 29 -23.00 -59.83 -35.46
C GLY A 29 -22.26 -58.60 -34.95
N GLU A 30 -21.30 -58.10 -35.73
CA GLU A 30 -20.49 -56.95 -35.33
C GLU A 30 -21.38 -55.70 -35.24
N ALA A 31 -21.55 -55.18 -34.03
CA ALA A 31 -21.92 -53.78 -33.88
C ALA A 31 -20.76 -52.98 -34.48
N LEU A 32 -21.05 -52.21 -35.54
CA LEU A 32 -20.12 -51.23 -36.10
C LEU A 32 -19.81 -50.21 -35.00
N THR A 33 -18.67 -50.40 -34.32
CA THR A 33 -18.14 -49.43 -33.38
C THR A 33 -17.70 -48.20 -34.16
N PHE A 34 -18.55 -47.17 -34.16
CA PHE A 34 -18.15 -45.84 -34.62
C PHE A 34 -16.91 -45.42 -33.85
N SER A 35 -15.80 -45.34 -34.55
CA SER A 35 -14.46 -45.26 -33.97
C SER A 35 -14.03 -43.80 -33.84
N GLY A 36 -13.47 -43.45 -32.68
CA GLY A 36 -12.78 -42.18 -32.49
C GLY A 36 -13.62 -40.98 -32.03
N LEU A 37 -14.92 -41.14 -31.76
CA LEU A 37 -15.72 -40.10 -31.10
C LEU A 37 -15.28 -39.92 -29.63
N PRO A 38 -14.89 -38.71 -29.20
CA PRO A 38 -14.55 -38.40 -27.81
C PRO A 38 -15.64 -38.77 -26.80
N ILE A 39 -15.21 -39.26 -25.63
CA ILE A 39 -16.09 -39.70 -24.53
C ILE A 39 -17.03 -38.58 -24.07
N SER A 40 -16.53 -37.35 -23.99
CA SER A 40 -17.28 -36.13 -23.64
C SER A 40 -18.43 -35.83 -24.62
N ILE A 41 -18.24 -36.09 -25.92
CA ILE A 41 -19.30 -35.96 -26.92
C ILE A 41 -20.31 -37.12 -26.78
N MET A 42 -19.85 -38.36 -26.58
CA MET A 42 -20.73 -39.52 -26.32
C MET A 42 -21.59 -39.36 -25.07
N GLN A 43 -21.13 -38.58 -24.09
CA GLN A 43 -21.88 -38.17 -22.91
C GLN A 43 -22.93 -37.10 -23.27
N MET A 44 -22.55 -36.07 -24.04
CA MET A 44 -23.45 -34.98 -24.44
C MET A 44 -24.52 -35.37 -25.47
N MET A 45 -24.30 -36.38 -26.32
CA MET A 45 -25.34 -36.96 -27.20
C MET A 45 -26.60 -37.39 -26.45
N LYS A 46 -26.47 -37.76 -25.16
CA LYS A 46 -27.57 -38.20 -24.30
C LYS A 46 -28.14 -37.08 -23.44
N TRP A 47 -27.73 -35.83 -23.66
CA TRP A 47 -28.08 -34.71 -22.79
C TRP A 47 -29.58 -34.41 -22.82
N SER A 48 -30.16 -34.28 -21.63
CA SER A 48 -31.56 -33.95 -21.43
C SER A 48 -31.77 -33.27 -20.07
N ALA A 49 -32.62 -32.25 -20.03
CA ALA A 49 -32.79 -31.39 -18.86
C ALA A 49 -33.43 -32.05 -17.61
N VAL A 50 -33.78 -33.34 -17.66
CA VAL A 50 -34.50 -34.06 -16.59
C VAL A 50 -33.92 -35.47 -16.32
N GLY A 51 -33.02 -35.98 -17.17
CA GLY A 51 -32.55 -37.38 -17.08
C GLY A 51 -31.16 -37.64 -17.66
N TRP A 52 -30.31 -36.62 -17.75
CA TRP A 52 -28.88 -36.81 -18.02
C TRP A 52 -28.11 -37.10 -16.74
N GLU A 53 -27.29 -38.14 -16.76
CA GLU A 53 -26.40 -38.50 -15.67
C GLU A 53 -25.01 -37.94 -15.95
N ALA A 54 -24.53 -37.05 -15.08
CA ALA A 54 -23.19 -36.47 -15.19
C ALA A 54 -22.12 -37.56 -14.96
N PRO A 55 -21.00 -37.53 -15.71
CA PRO A 55 -19.96 -38.54 -15.59
C PRO A 55 -19.22 -38.48 -14.24
N GLU A 56 -18.72 -39.63 -13.79
CA GLU A 56 -17.89 -39.75 -12.58
C GLU A 56 -16.58 -38.94 -12.66
N VAL A 57 -16.05 -38.77 -13.87
CA VAL A 57 -14.90 -37.90 -14.18
C VAL A 57 -15.21 -37.15 -15.47
N PHE A 58 -15.11 -35.82 -15.43
CA PHE A 58 -15.12 -34.98 -16.63
C PHE A 58 -13.71 -34.94 -17.23
N GLY A 59 -13.61 -34.95 -18.56
CA GLY A 59 -12.34 -34.91 -19.28
C GLY A 59 -12.35 -33.83 -20.37
N ALA A 60 -11.33 -33.84 -21.23
CA ALA A 60 -11.22 -32.91 -22.34
C ALA A 60 -12.45 -32.96 -23.28
N PHE A 61 -12.87 -31.80 -23.78
CA PHE A 61 -13.90 -31.66 -24.80
C PHE A 61 -13.26 -31.00 -26.02
N PRO A 62 -12.83 -31.77 -27.05
CA PRO A 62 -12.04 -31.24 -28.14
C PRO A 62 -12.92 -30.55 -29.20
N LEU A 63 -13.37 -29.33 -28.91
CA LEU A 63 -14.30 -28.57 -29.74
C LEU A 63 -13.76 -28.29 -31.15
N ARG A 64 -12.54 -27.76 -31.29
CA ARG A 64 -11.95 -27.47 -32.61
C ARG A 64 -11.65 -28.71 -33.45
N LYS A 65 -11.70 -29.91 -32.85
CA LYS A 65 -11.64 -31.19 -33.60
C LYS A 65 -12.96 -31.55 -34.30
N ILE A 66 -14.09 -31.06 -33.81
CA ILE A 66 -15.43 -31.28 -34.41
C ILE A 66 -16.00 -30.05 -35.11
N CYS A 67 -15.50 -28.86 -34.78
CA CYS A 67 -15.88 -27.58 -35.37
C CYS A 67 -14.61 -26.72 -35.46
N PRO A 68 -13.77 -26.87 -36.50
CA PRO A 68 -12.49 -26.15 -36.61
C PRO A 68 -12.64 -24.64 -36.49
N ASP A 69 -13.65 -24.09 -37.17
CA ASP A 69 -14.01 -22.67 -37.21
C ASP A 69 -14.55 -22.13 -35.86
N ALA A 70 -14.56 -22.90 -34.76
CA ALA A 70 -15.25 -22.54 -33.51
C ALA A 70 -14.82 -21.18 -32.94
N ALA A 71 -13.54 -20.81 -33.03
CA ALA A 71 -13.05 -19.50 -32.61
C ALA A 71 -13.62 -18.36 -33.47
N GLU A 72 -13.67 -18.56 -34.80
CA GLU A 72 -14.27 -17.62 -35.75
C GLU A 72 -15.78 -17.46 -35.49
N ARG A 73 -16.51 -18.55 -35.25
CA ARG A 73 -17.95 -18.49 -34.93
C ARG A 73 -18.25 -17.84 -33.59
N MET A 74 -17.38 -18.03 -32.59
CA MET A 74 -17.49 -17.31 -31.31
C MET A 74 -17.22 -15.81 -31.47
N ALA A 75 -16.28 -15.43 -32.34
CA ALA A 75 -16.02 -14.05 -32.74
C ALA A 75 -17.18 -13.41 -33.50
N GLU A 76 -17.72 -14.08 -34.54
CA GLU A 76 -18.91 -13.64 -35.30
C GLU A 76 -20.12 -13.40 -34.38
N ALA A 77 -20.29 -14.23 -33.36
CA ALA A 77 -21.37 -14.09 -32.37
C ALA A 77 -21.22 -12.86 -31.46
N ALA A 78 -20.03 -12.25 -31.38
CA ALA A 78 -19.74 -11.01 -30.63
C ALA A 78 -20.30 -10.99 -29.19
N HIS A 79 -20.11 -12.08 -28.45
CA HIS A 79 -20.67 -12.23 -27.10
C HIS A 79 -19.89 -11.50 -26.00
N TYR A 80 -18.57 -11.32 -26.21
CA TYR A 80 -17.73 -10.39 -25.46
C TYR A 80 -17.65 -9.05 -26.21
N SER A 81 -17.57 -7.94 -25.46
CA SER A 81 -17.25 -6.62 -26.00
C SER A 81 -15.74 -6.36 -25.92
N ALA A 82 -15.22 -5.37 -26.65
CA ALA A 82 -13.80 -5.02 -26.60
C ALA A 82 -13.26 -4.70 -25.18
N ARG A 83 -14.11 -4.29 -24.23
CA ARG A 83 -13.73 -4.15 -22.81
C ARG A 83 -13.52 -5.51 -22.14
N ASP A 84 -14.35 -6.48 -22.48
CA ASP A 84 -14.29 -7.83 -21.91
C ASP A 84 -13.14 -8.63 -22.52
N LEU A 85 -12.87 -8.43 -23.82
CA LEU A 85 -11.70 -8.97 -24.51
C LEU A 85 -10.39 -8.44 -23.89
N ARG A 86 -10.32 -7.14 -23.54
CA ARG A 86 -9.22 -6.61 -22.70
C ARG A 86 -9.10 -7.37 -21.38
N THR A 87 -10.19 -7.49 -20.61
CA THR A 87 -10.13 -8.26 -19.34
C THR A 87 -9.70 -9.71 -19.53
N ILE A 88 -10.01 -10.35 -20.67
CA ILE A 88 -9.55 -11.70 -20.97
C ILE A 88 -8.03 -11.69 -21.28
N ILE A 89 -7.56 -10.74 -22.08
CA ILE A 89 -6.13 -10.48 -22.30
C ILE A 89 -5.39 -10.22 -20.98
N ASP A 90 -5.91 -9.32 -20.14
CA ASP A 90 -5.37 -8.95 -18.82
C ASP A 90 -5.32 -10.14 -17.84
N TYR A 91 -6.19 -11.14 -18.00
CA TYR A 91 -6.33 -12.29 -17.09
C TYR A 91 -5.63 -13.55 -17.60
N MET A 92 -5.49 -13.70 -18.92
CA MET A 92 -4.78 -14.80 -19.59
C MET A 92 -3.36 -14.42 -20.03
N GLU A 93 -2.95 -13.18 -19.80
CA GLU A 93 -1.61 -12.64 -20.08
C GLU A 93 -1.21 -12.79 -21.57
N LEU A 94 -2.16 -12.48 -22.47
CA LEU A 94 -2.07 -12.69 -23.92
C LEU A 94 -1.56 -11.45 -24.68
N ASP A 95 -0.56 -11.62 -25.54
CA ASP A 95 -0.20 -10.60 -26.56
C ASP A 95 -1.17 -10.65 -27.76
N ALA A 96 -2.26 -9.88 -27.68
CA ALA A 96 -3.29 -9.78 -28.74
C ALA A 96 -4.02 -8.42 -28.73
N ASP A 97 -4.39 -7.86 -29.89
CA ASP A 97 -5.23 -6.64 -29.94
C ASP A 97 -6.68 -7.00 -29.53
N PRO A 98 -7.28 -6.36 -28.51
CA PRO A 98 -8.70 -6.55 -28.14
C PRO A 98 -9.72 -6.16 -29.23
N LYS A 99 -9.27 -5.65 -30.39
CA LYS A 99 -10.07 -5.46 -31.61
C LYS A 99 -10.09 -6.69 -32.52
N ASP A 100 -9.12 -7.60 -32.41
CA ASP A 100 -9.14 -8.89 -33.11
C ASP A 100 -9.58 -10.01 -32.16
N PRO A 101 -10.87 -10.40 -32.17
CA PRO A 101 -11.38 -11.43 -31.27
C PRO A 101 -10.89 -12.84 -31.60
N VAL A 102 -10.42 -13.14 -32.82
CA VAL A 102 -10.18 -14.53 -33.26
C VAL A 102 -8.99 -15.18 -32.55
N PRO A 103 -7.81 -14.53 -32.43
CA PRO A 103 -6.69 -15.05 -31.63
C PRO A 103 -7.08 -15.28 -30.17
N ILE A 104 -7.83 -14.35 -29.57
CA ILE A 104 -8.29 -14.42 -28.18
C ILE A 104 -9.22 -15.63 -27.98
N TYR A 105 -10.19 -15.83 -28.87
CA TYR A 105 -11.06 -17.01 -28.81
C TYR A 105 -10.32 -18.32 -29.10
N SER A 106 -9.24 -18.33 -29.91
CA SER A 106 -8.40 -19.53 -30.03
C SER A 106 -7.67 -19.82 -28.72
N ALA A 107 -6.94 -18.86 -28.15
CA ALA A 107 -6.19 -19.05 -26.91
C ALA A 107 -7.10 -19.53 -25.75
N MET A 108 -8.32 -18.96 -25.66
CA MET A 108 -9.35 -19.45 -24.76
C MET A 108 -9.71 -20.93 -24.96
N LEU A 109 -9.81 -21.40 -26.20
CA LEU A 109 -10.10 -22.80 -26.52
C LEU A 109 -8.87 -23.72 -26.38
N ASP A 110 -7.66 -23.22 -26.62
CA ASP A 110 -6.41 -23.93 -26.35
C ASP A 110 -6.28 -24.30 -24.87
N ALA A 111 -6.50 -23.33 -23.97
CA ALA A 111 -6.60 -23.58 -22.53
C ALA A 111 -7.78 -24.51 -22.18
N THR A 112 -9.00 -24.18 -22.62
CA THR A 112 -10.23 -24.74 -22.03
C THR A 112 -10.76 -26.02 -22.69
N GLU A 113 -10.29 -26.43 -23.87
CA GLU A 113 -10.65 -27.76 -24.40
C GLU A 113 -10.05 -28.89 -23.55
N SER A 114 -8.88 -28.68 -22.96
CA SER A 114 -8.22 -29.63 -22.05
C SER A 114 -8.95 -29.73 -20.70
N ALA A 115 -9.39 -28.58 -20.17
CA ALA A 115 -10.00 -28.42 -18.86
C ALA A 115 -11.29 -27.55 -18.94
N PRO A 116 -12.43 -28.09 -19.42
CA PRO A 116 -13.63 -27.31 -19.71
C PRO A 116 -14.23 -26.56 -18.51
N TRP A 117 -13.92 -26.96 -17.29
CA TRP A 117 -14.35 -26.27 -16.06
C TRP A 117 -13.70 -24.90 -15.86
N ALA A 118 -12.59 -24.57 -16.52
CA ALA A 118 -11.93 -23.28 -16.36
C ALA A 118 -12.67 -22.14 -17.09
N LEU A 119 -13.36 -22.42 -18.20
CA LEU A 119 -14.10 -21.40 -18.97
C LEU A 119 -15.22 -20.71 -18.15
N PRO A 120 -16.04 -21.42 -17.34
CA PRO A 120 -16.94 -20.79 -16.38
C PRO A 120 -16.28 -19.89 -15.33
N ALA A 121 -15.04 -20.20 -14.91
CA ALA A 121 -14.31 -19.35 -13.96
C ALA A 121 -13.83 -18.05 -14.62
N LEU A 122 -13.33 -18.12 -15.86
CA LEU A 122 -13.02 -16.92 -16.66
C LEU A 122 -14.26 -16.01 -16.82
N GLU A 123 -15.44 -16.60 -17.08
CA GLU A 123 -16.68 -15.82 -17.14
C GLU A 123 -17.07 -15.17 -15.81
N VAL A 124 -16.73 -15.78 -14.66
CA VAL A 124 -16.95 -15.15 -13.35
C VAL A 124 -16.06 -13.92 -13.21
N GLU A 125 -14.77 -14.00 -13.54
CA GLU A 125 -13.87 -12.85 -13.42
C GLU A 125 -14.15 -11.74 -14.45
N VAL A 126 -14.48 -12.08 -15.70
CA VAL A 126 -15.01 -11.11 -16.68
C VAL A 126 -16.32 -10.47 -16.18
N GLY A 127 -17.21 -11.28 -15.59
CA GLY A 127 -18.43 -10.80 -14.94
C GLY A 127 -18.16 -9.84 -13.78
N MET A 128 -17.14 -10.13 -12.97
CA MET A 128 -16.70 -9.29 -11.85
C MET A 128 -15.97 -8.02 -12.32
N ALA A 129 -15.19 -8.05 -13.40
CA ALA A 129 -14.54 -6.87 -13.98
C ALA A 129 -15.52 -5.91 -14.69
N ARG A 130 -16.58 -6.45 -15.32
CA ARG A 130 -17.76 -5.69 -15.76
C ARG A 130 -18.44 -4.98 -14.58
N LEU A 131 -18.38 -5.57 -13.38
CA LEU A 131 -18.95 -5.03 -12.16
C LEU A 131 -18.01 -4.05 -11.43
N LYS A 132 -16.69 -4.28 -11.39
CA LYS A 132 -15.69 -3.40 -10.70
C LYS A 132 -15.90 -1.91 -11.04
N GLY A 133 -16.13 -1.57 -12.31
CA GLY A 133 -16.39 -0.17 -12.74
C GLY A 133 -17.82 0.36 -12.55
N LYS A 134 -18.77 -0.43 -12.00
CA LYS A 134 -20.20 -0.07 -11.87
C LYS A 134 -20.89 -0.56 -10.58
N VAL A 135 -20.16 -1.08 -9.58
CA VAL A 135 -20.73 -1.47 -8.28
C VAL A 135 -20.89 -0.26 -7.34
N ARG A 136 -21.85 0.60 -7.69
CA ARG A 136 -22.67 1.31 -6.70
C ARG A 136 -23.97 0.52 -6.51
N GLY A 137 -24.38 0.32 -5.25
CA GLY A 137 -25.56 -0.45 -4.82
C GLY A 137 -25.31 -1.96 -4.61
N ARG A 138 -25.68 -2.48 -3.42
CA ARG A 138 -25.30 -3.82 -2.92
C ARG A 138 -26.37 -4.91 -3.12
N ASN A 139 -27.66 -4.59 -2.98
CA ASN A 139 -28.78 -5.56 -2.95
C ASN A 139 -29.21 -6.13 -4.31
N SER A 140 -28.27 -6.27 -5.23
CA SER A 140 -28.46 -7.04 -6.47
C SER A 140 -27.15 -7.65 -6.96
N SER A 141 -26.24 -8.10 -6.07
CA SER A 141 -25.01 -8.79 -6.53
C SER A 141 -25.37 -10.05 -7.30
N ARG A 142 -26.02 -11.04 -6.67
CA ARG A 142 -26.44 -12.31 -7.31
C ARG A 142 -27.35 -12.10 -8.53
N GLU A 143 -28.15 -11.04 -8.55
CA GLU A 143 -29.08 -10.75 -9.64
C GLU A 143 -28.44 -9.92 -10.78
N ARG A 144 -27.48 -9.03 -10.52
CA ARG A 144 -26.63 -8.40 -11.55
C ARG A 144 -25.64 -9.40 -12.11
N ILE A 145 -25.02 -10.23 -11.27
CA ILE A 145 -24.20 -11.39 -11.68
C ILE A 145 -25.04 -12.26 -12.62
N GLY A 146 -26.26 -12.67 -12.23
CA GLY A 146 -27.20 -13.35 -13.13
C GLY A 146 -27.48 -12.59 -14.44
N LYS A 147 -27.77 -11.29 -14.39
CA LYS A 147 -28.02 -10.43 -15.57
C LYS A 147 -26.77 -10.08 -16.40
N VAL A 148 -25.56 -10.38 -15.90
CA VAL A 148 -24.27 -10.20 -16.56
C VAL A 148 -23.84 -11.53 -17.19
N HIS A 149 -23.86 -12.65 -16.46
CA HIS A 149 -23.63 -13.99 -17.00
C HIS A 149 -24.65 -14.34 -18.09
N ALA A 150 -25.93 -13.97 -17.94
CA ALA A 150 -26.94 -14.11 -19.01
C ALA A 150 -26.62 -13.30 -20.30
N LYS A 151 -25.56 -12.49 -20.30
CA LYS A 151 -25.03 -11.80 -21.50
C LYS A 151 -23.68 -12.34 -21.96
N LEU A 152 -23.00 -13.16 -21.16
CA LEU A 152 -21.75 -13.84 -21.54
C LEU A 152 -22.06 -15.07 -22.42
N LEU A 153 -21.03 -15.80 -22.81
CA LEU A 153 -21.05 -16.80 -23.87
C LEU A 153 -21.78 -18.09 -23.43
N LEU A 154 -21.42 -18.64 -22.27
CA LEU A 154 -21.90 -19.92 -21.77
C LEU A 154 -23.43 -19.92 -21.57
N MET A 155 -24.00 -18.88 -20.96
CA MET A 155 -25.45 -18.82 -20.72
C MET A 155 -26.27 -18.58 -22.00
N LYS A 156 -25.68 -17.93 -23.01
CA LYS A 156 -26.33 -17.71 -24.31
C LYS A 156 -26.31 -18.96 -25.19
N LEU A 157 -25.18 -19.66 -25.27
CA LEU A 157 -24.97 -20.75 -26.24
C LEU A 157 -25.38 -22.13 -25.71
N ARG A 158 -25.38 -22.35 -24.38
CA ARG A 158 -25.73 -23.66 -23.79
C ARG A 158 -27.06 -24.24 -24.27
N LEU A 159 -27.10 -25.57 -24.38
CA LEU A 159 -28.25 -26.34 -24.84
C LEU A 159 -29.52 -26.08 -24.01
N MET A 160 -29.39 -25.87 -22.69
CA MET A 160 -30.55 -25.61 -21.82
C MET A 160 -31.30 -24.30 -22.15
N SER A 161 -30.60 -23.29 -22.66
CA SER A 161 -31.21 -22.03 -23.11
C SER A 161 -31.86 -22.21 -24.50
N ASN A 162 -31.27 -23.03 -25.36
CA ASN A 162 -31.61 -23.15 -26.77
C ASN A 162 -32.37 -24.45 -27.07
N LYS A 163 -33.67 -24.47 -26.75
CA LYS A 163 -34.54 -25.66 -26.94
C LYS A 163 -34.50 -26.26 -28.35
N HIS A 164 -34.28 -25.45 -29.39
CA HIS A 164 -34.16 -25.91 -30.77
C HIS A 164 -32.82 -26.62 -31.06
N LEU A 165 -31.71 -26.20 -30.41
CA LEU A 165 -30.45 -26.94 -30.43
C LEU A 165 -30.53 -28.19 -29.55
N HIS A 166 -31.21 -28.12 -28.41
CA HIS A 166 -31.44 -29.30 -27.54
C HIS A 166 -32.14 -30.44 -28.30
N GLU A 167 -33.21 -30.16 -29.05
CA GLU A 167 -33.92 -31.17 -29.85
C GLU A 167 -33.05 -31.76 -30.97
N ARG A 168 -32.00 -31.04 -31.38
CA ARG A 168 -31.00 -31.44 -32.39
C ARG A 168 -29.71 -32.05 -31.79
N VAL A 169 -29.57 -32.22 -30.47
CA VAL A 169 -28.33 -32.75 -29.83
C VAL A 169 -27.82 -34.08 -30.39
N HIS A 170 -28.73 -34.91 -30.94
CA HIS A 170 -28.37 -36.15 -31.63
C HIS A 170 -27.54 -35.92 -32.92
N GLU A 171 -27.54 -34.72 -33.49
CA GLU A 171 -26.70 -34.34 -34.64
C GLU A 171 -25.21 -34.27 -34.28
N LEU A 172 -24.82 -34.35 -33.00
CA LEU A 172 -23.44 -34.62 -32.58
C LEU A 172 -22.93 -36.00 -33.05
N GLU A 173 -23.81 -36.91 -33.49
CA GLU A 173 -23.44 -38.19 -34.13
C GLU A 173 -23.04 -38.03 -35.61
N LEU A 174 -23.25 -36.86 -36.21
CA LEU A 174 -22.82 -36.57 -37.58
C LEU A 174 -21.30 -36.36 -37.66
N HIS A 175 -20.73 -36.64 -38.84
CA HIS A 175 -19.29 -36.44 -39.07
C HIS A 175 -18.88 -34.96 -39.03
N ASP A 176 -19.82 -34.09 -39.41
CA ASP A 176 -19.72 -32.63 -39.46
C ASP A 176 -20.98 -32.09 -38.75
N PRO A 177 -20.95 -31.96 -37.40
CA PRO A 177 -22.08 -31.51 -36.60
C PRO A 177 -22.25 -29.99 -36.75
N ASP A 178 -23.50 -29.52 -36.69
CA ASP A 178 -23.79 -28.08 -36.74
C ASP A 178 -22.97 -27.31 -35.68
N PRO A 179 -22.18 -26.29 -36.06
CA PRO A 179 -21.35 -25.50 -35.15
C PRO A 179 -22.10 -24.97 -33.92
N GLU A 180 -23.36 -24.58 -34.05
CA GLU A 180 -24.15 -24.09 -32.91
C GLU A 180 -24.42 -25.20 -31.88
N ILE A 181 -24.61 -26.44 -32.35
CA ILE A 181 -24.81 -27.62 -31.49
C ILE A 181 -23.48 -28.04 -30.85
N ALA A 182 -22.39 -28.06 -31.62
CA ALA A 182 -21.06 -28.38 -31.12
C ALA A 182 -20.62 -27.41 -30.00
N ILE A 183 -20.73 -26.10 -30.25
CA ILE A 183 -20.41 -25.05 -29.28
C ILE A 183 -21.38 -25.08 -28.09
N GLY A 184 -22.69 -25.25 -28.33
CA GLY A 184 -23.69 -25.33 -27.27
C GLY A 184 -23.49 -26.53 -26.34
N ALA A 185 -23.05 -27.67 -26.89
CA ALA A 185 -22.71 -28.87 -26.13
C ALA A 185 -21.43 -28.69 -25.30
N PHE A 186 -20.39 -28.05 -25.85
CA PHE A 186 -19.20 -27.66 -25.09
C PHE A 186 -19.56 -26.74 -23.91
N CYS A 187 -20.35 -25.70 -24.15
CA CYS A 187 -20.79 -24.75 -23.13
C CYS A 187 -21.56 -25.44 -21.98
N GLU A 188 -22.49 -26.35 -22.32
CA GLU A 188 -23.22 -27.11 -21.31
C GLU A 188 -22.32 -28.09 -20.56
N TYR A 189 -21.39 -28.80 -21.23
CA TYR A 189 -20.42 -29.68 -20.58
C TYR A 189 -19.49 -28.94 -19.61
N ALA A 190 -18.99 -27.76 -20.01
CA ALA A 190 -18.17 -26.86 -19.20
C ALA A 190 -18.87 -26.43 -17.90
N ILE A 191 -20.14 -25.98 -17.98
CA ILE A 191 -20.94 -25.57 -16.82
C ILE A 191 -21.11 -26.74 -15.82
N GLN A 192 -21.38 -27.95 -16.32
CA GLN A 192 -21.57 -29.13 -15.46
C GLN A 192 -20.24 -29.56 -14.82
N SER A 193 -19.13 -29.50 -15.58
CA SER A 193 -17.77 -29.79 -15.09
C SER A 193 -17.34 -28.81 -13.99
N TYR A 194 -17.61 -27.51 -14.16
CA TYR A 194 -17.32 -26.49 -13.15
C TYR A 194 -18.19 -26.65 -11.90
N SER A 195 -19.48 -26.95 -12.06
CA SER A 195 -20.40 -27.17 -10.93
C SER A 195 -19.89 -28.31 -10.05
N ARG A 196 -19.43 -29.41 -10.65
CA ARG A 196 -18.78 -30.51 -9.92
C ARG A 196 -17.46 -30.10 -9.27
N LYS A 197 -16.60 -29.36 -9.98
CA LYS A 197 -15.33 -28.88 -9.42
C LYS A 197 -15.49 -27.92 -8.23
N LEU A 198 -16.60 -27.17 -8.18
CA LEU A 198 -16.99 -26.32 -7.05
C LEU A 198 -17.58 -27.10 -5.86
N GLU A 199 -17.96 -28.37 -6.04
CA GLU A 199 -18.28 -29.30 -4.95
C GLU A 199 -17.02 -30.04 -4.45
N GLU A 200 -16.00 -30.21 -5.31
CA GLU A 200 -14.71 -30.83 -4.98
C GLU A 200 -13.69 -29.86 -4.34
N MET A 201 -13.75 -28.55 -4.66
CA MET A 201 -12.77 -27.53 -4.26
C MET A 201 -13.46 -26.22 -3.83
N GLY A 202 -12.86 -25.50 -2.89
CA GLY A 202 -13.38 -24.21 -2.41
C GLY A 202 -13.33 -23.13 -3.50
N SER A 203 -14.26 -22.16 -3.47
CA SER A 203 -14.38 -21.15 -4.53
C SER A 203 -13.12 -20.30 -4.76
N ARG A 204 -12.24 -20.13 -3.77
CA ARG A 204 -10.95 -19.43 -3.92
C ARG A 204 -9.90 -20.31 -4.60
N GLU A 205 -9.80 -21.56 -4.15
CA GLU A 205 -8.92 -22.60 -4.71
C GLU A 205 -9.26 -22.87 -6.17
N LEU A 206 -10.57 -22.92 -6.50
CA LEU A 206 -11.05 -23.12 -7.86
C LEU A 206 -10.71 -21.95 -8.80
N THR A 207 -10.76 -20.70 -8.31
CA THR A 207 -10.33 -19.52 -9.10
C THR A 207 -8.81 -19.55 -9.33
N GLN A 208 -8.01 -19.91 -8.32
CA GLN A 208 -6.56 -20.03 -8.45
C GLN A 208 -6.17 -21.17 -9.41
N ALA A 209 -6.78 -22.35 -9.27
CA ALA A 209 -6.59 -23.47 -10.19
C ALA A 209 -7.06 -23.15 -11.61
N ALA A 210 -8.13 -22.36 -11.76
CA ALA A 210 -8.55 -21.87 -13.07
C ALA A 210 -7.55 -20.89 -13.69
N ARG A 211 -6.94 -19.98 -12.90
CA ARG A 211 -5.89 -19.08 -13.42
C ARG A 211 -4.72 -19.89 -13.96
N ALA A 212 -4.19 -20.87 -13.22
CA ALA A 212 -3.09 -21.73 -13.68
C ALA A 212 -3.39 -22.58 -14.94
N VAL A 213 -4.67 -22.70 -15.34
CA VAL A 213 -5.11 -23.33 -16.60
C VAL A 213 -5.30 -22.31 -17.73
N LEU A 214 -5.61 -21.06 -17.41
CA LEU A 214 -5.99 -20.00 -18.36
C LEU A 214 -4.83 -19.07 -18.69
N ALA A 215 -4.02 -18.74 -17.70
CA ALA A 215 -2.66 -18.23 -17.80
C ALA A 215 -1.76 -19.33 -17.22
N PRO A 216 -1.26 -20.29 -18.03
CA PRO A 216 -0.16 -21.13 -17.58
C PRO A 216 1.00 -20.21 -17.21
N GLU A 217 1.61 -20.44 -16.05
CA GLU A 217 2.80 -19.69 -15.64
C GLU A 217 3.87 -19.82 -16.74
N ASP A 218 4.62 -18.73 -16.96
CA ASP A 218 5.87 -18.78 -17.73
C ASP A 218 6.72 -19.96 -17.20
N GLU A 219 7.28 -20.78 -18.10
CA GLU A 219 8.12 -21.91 -17.74
C GLU A 219 9.25 -21.47 -16.78
N ILE A 220 9.77 -20.24 -16.96
CA ILE A 220 10.76 -19.61 -16.06
C ILE A 220 10.21 -19.43 -14.64
N THR A 221 8.96 -19.00 -14.50
CA THR A 221 8.31 -18.78 -13.19
C THR A 221 7.97 -20.10 -12.51
N SER A 222 7.40 -21.06 -13.25
CA SER A 222 7.13 -22.40 -12.70
C SER A 222 8.41 -23.13 -12.30
N VAL A 223 9.51 -23.00 -13.04
CA VAL A 223 10.81 -23.54 -12.62
C VAL A 223 11.34 -22.82 -11.38
N ASN A 224 11.31 -21.49 -11.33
CA ASN A 224 11.72 -20.76 -10.12
C ASN A 224 10.85 -21.10 -8.88
N ASN A 225 9.58 -21.48 -9.07
CA ASN A 225 8.69 -21.97 -8.00
C ASN A 225 8.99 -23.42 -7.57
N LEU A 226 9.61 -24.23 -8.42
CA LEU A 226 10.05 -25.60 -8.13
C LEU A 226 11.44 -25.65 -7.50
N LEU A 227 12.26 -24.62 -7.72
CA LEU A 227 13.56 -24.45 -7.08
C LEU A 227 13.37 -23.92 -5.65
N GLY A 228 13.69 -24.77 -4.67
CA GLY A 228 13.79 -24.36 -3.27
C GLY A 228 15.10 -23.60 -2.99
N ASP A 229 15.30 -23.20 -1.74
CA ASP A 229 16.54 -22.56 -1.28
C ASP A 229 17.77 -23.48 -1.43
N LEU A 230 18.86 -22.95 -2.00
CA LEU A 230 20.16 -23.63 -2.13
C LEU A 230 20.74 -24.04 -0.77
N GLU A 231 20.58 -23.21 0.28
CA GLU A 231 21.12 -23.52 1.61
C GLU A 231 20.36 -24.67 2.30
N ALA A 232 19.13 -24.96 1.85
CA ALA A 232 18.31 -26.06 2.36
C ALA A 232 18.65 -27.43 1.72
N ILE A 233 19.49 -27.49 0.69
CA ILE A 233 19.78 -28.72 -0.05
C ILE A 233 20.70 -29.64 0.76
N THR A 234 20.14 -30.75 1.25
CA THR A 234 20.87 -31.77 2.02
C THR A 234 21.26 -33.01 1.21
N ASP A 235 20.65 -33.24 0.04
CA ASP A 235 21.00 -34.33 -0.88
C ASP A 235 21.16 -33.82 -2.33
N TRP A 236 22.40 -33.54 -2.70
CA TRP A 236 22.80 -33.11 -4.04
C TRP A 236 22.61 -34.17 -5.14
N ARG A 237 22.43 -35.45 -4.79
CA ARG A 237 22.12 -36.50 -5.78
C ARG A 237 20.64 -36.49 -6.14
N ALA A 238 19.77 -36.38 -5.14
CA ALA A 238 18.33 -36.22 -5.35
C ALA A 238 18.04 -34.94 -6.13
N HIS A 239 18.55 -33.79 -5.65
CA HIS A 239 18.36 -32.52 -6.33
C HIS A 239 18.96 -32.52 -7.76
N GLY A 240 20.07 -33.22 -7.98
CA GLY A 240 20.63 -33.39 -9.33
C GLY A 240 19.82 -34.30 -10.27
N ASP A 241 18.95 -35.17 -9.75
CA ASP A 241 17.93 -35.87 -10.56
C ASP A 241 16.71 -34.96 -10.78
N ASP A 242 16.27 -34.23 -9.76
CA ASP A 242 15.15 -33.26 -9.85
C ASP A 242 15.43 -32.19 -10.93
N LEU A 243 16.64 -31.63 -10.99
CA LEU A 243 17.05 -30.66 -12.02
C LEU A 243 17.03 -31.26 -13.44
N ILE A 244 17.20 -32.58 -13.61
CA ILE A 244 17.10 -33.26 -14.92
C ILE A 244 15.64 -33.51 -15.29
N GLU A 245 14.78 -33.84 -14.32
CA GLU A 245 13.33 -33.93 -14.55
C GLU A 245 12.74 -32.55 -14.90
N ILE A 246 13.25 -31.47 -14.31
CA ILE A 246 12.91 -30.08 -14.65
C ILE A 246 13.32 -29.72 -16.10
N ASP A 247 14.53 -30.02 -16.58
CA ASP A 247 14.94 -29.80 -18.00
C ASP A 247 14.02 -30.54 -18.98
N HIS A 248 13.59 -31.76 -18.61
CA HIS A 248 12.69 -32.56 -19.43
C HIS A 248 11.23 -32.05 -19.39
N ALA A 249 10.79 -31.47 -18.28
CA ALA A 249 9.43 -30.92 -18.14
C ALA A 249 9.29 -29.52 -18.76
N TYR A 250 10.34 -28.69 -18.65
CA TYR A 250 10.36 -27.27 -19.03
C TYR A 250 11.60 -26.94 -19.87
N PRO A 251 11.75 -27.49 -21.10
CA PRO A 251 12.94 -27.36 -21.92
C PRO A 251 13.20 -25.94 -22.44
N HIS A 252 12.29 -24.98 -22.19
CA HIS A 252 12.45 -23.57 -22.54
C HIS A 252 12.55 -22.65 -21.32
N ALA A 253 12.43 -23.16 -20.09
CA ALA A 253 12.71 -22.43 -18.84
C ALA A 253 14.20 -22.07 -18.68
N ARG A 254 14.62 -20.98 -19.30
CA ARG A 254 16.01 -20.48 -19.20
C ARG A 254 16.08 -19.34 -18.16
N SER A 255 16.25 -19.71 -16.88
CA SER A 255 16.34 -18.75 -15.75
C SER A 255 17.75 -18.67 -15.12
N PRO A 256 18.14 -17.53 -14.53
CA PRO A 256 19.38 -17.39 -13.77
C PRO A 256 19.47 -18.32 -12.56
N ALA A 257 18.40 -18.41 -11.77
CA ALA A 257 18.35 -19.27 -10.58
C ALA A 257 18.55 -20.74 -10.98
N TYR A 258 17.91 -21.20 -12.05
CA TYR A 258 18.09 -22.57 -12.52
C TYR A 258 19.54 -22.83 -13.00
N HIS A 259 20.20 -21.85 -13.62
CA HIS A 259 21.62 -21.95 -13.96
C HIS A 259 22.54 -21.97 -12.73
N GLU A 260 22.22 -21.22 -11.67
CA GLU A 260 22.92 -21.24 -10.39
C GLU A 260 22.77 -22.60 -9.69
N HIS A 261 21.54 -23.13 -9.61
CA HIS A 261 21.26 -24.47 -9.09
C HIS A 261 22.00 -25.57 -9.86
N LEU A 262 21.99 -25.53 -11.19
CA LEU A 262 22.79 -26.44 -12.02
C LEU A 262 24.28 -26.34 -11.67
N THR A 263 24.82 -25.13 -11.54
CA THR A 263 26.24 -24.87 -11.27
C THR A 263 26.67 -25.35 -9.87
N MET A 264 25.91 -25.00 -8.83
CA MET A 264 26.21 -25.42 -7.46
C MET A 264 26.03 -26.94 -7.29
N THR A 265 25.03 -27.54 -7.93
CA THR A 265 24.82 -28.99 -7.90
C THR A 265 25.93 -29.74 -8.62
N MET A 266 26.41 -29.25 -9.77
CA MET A 266 27.59 -29.81 -10.44
C MET A 266 28.85 -29.69 -9.55
N ARG A 267 29.09 -28.53 -8.94
CA ARG A 267 30.23 -28.32 -8.02
C ARG A 267 30.17 -29.27 -6.81
N ALA A 268 28.99 -29.37 -6.17
CA ALA A 268 28.77 -30.26 -5.04
C ALA A 268 28.94 -31.73 -5.42
N LEU A 269 28.31 -32.19 -6.50
CA LEU A 269 28.45 -33.56 -6.99
C LEU A 269 29.89 -33.89 -7.38
N THR A 270 30.62 -32.99 -8.04
CA THR A 270 32.05 -33.17 -8.35
C THR A 270 32.90 -33.30 -7.08
N SER A 271 32.62 -32.52 -6.02
CA SER A 271 33.30 -32.65 -4.71
C SER A 271 32.99 -33.97 -3.98
N LEU A 272 31.92 -34.67 -4.39
CA LEU A 272 31.48 -35.96 -3.86
C LEU A 272 31.96 -37.15 -4.72
N LEU A 273 32.76 -36.92 -5.77
CA LEU A 273 33.35 -37.97 -6.59
C LEU A 273 34.62 -38.55 -5.99
N ASP A 274 34.71 -39.88 -5.98
CA ASP A 274 35.92 -40.64 -5.68
C ASP A 274 36.07 -41.88 -6.60
N ILE A 275 37.14 -42.65 -6.41
CA ILE A 275 37.45 -43.85 -7.19
C ILE A 275 36.44 -45.00 -6.94
N ALA A 276 35.64 -44.94 -5.86
CA ALA A 276 34.61 -45.92 -5.52
C ALA A 276 33.18 -45.50 -5.95
N THR A 277 33.03 -44.30 -6.52
CA THR A 277 31.72 -43.68 -6.78
C THR A 277 30.96 -44.39 -7.91
N PRO A 278 29.62 -44.60 -7.78
CA PRO A 278 28.83 -45.28 -8.81
C PRO A 278 28.82 -44.54 -10.16
N ALA A 279 28.88 -45.32 -11.26
CA ALA A 279 28.79 -44.80 -12.63
C ALA A 279 27.52 -43.97 -12.92
N ALA A 280 26.45 -44.15 -12.12
CA ALA A 280 25.25 -43.32 -12.18
C ALA A 280 25.54 -41.84 -11.87
N ASP A 281 26.43 -41.54 -10.91
CA ASP A 281 26.73 -40.17 -10.51
C ASP A 281 27.53 -39.43 -11.60
N PHE A 282 28.47 -40.13 -12.24
CA PHE A 282 29.16 -39.64 -13.45
C PHE A 282 28.19 -39.42 -14.62
N THR A 283 27.17 -40.28 -14.77
CA THR A 283 26.13 -40.13 -15.80
C THR A 283 25.25 -38.90 -15.52
N ARG A 284 24.87 -38.67 -14.25
CA ARG A 284 24.14 -37.48 -13.80
C ARG A 284 24.95 -36.20 -14.06
N LEU A 285 26.23 -36.17 -13.67
CA LEU A 285 27.12 -35.03 -13.95
C LEU A 285 27.30 -34.76 -15.46
N THR A 286 27.40 -35.82 -16.27
CA THR A 286 27.41 -35.67 -17.74
C THR A 286 26.12 -35.01 -18.22
N ARG A 287 24.95 -35.44 -17.73
CA ARG A 287 23.67 -34.84 -18.15
C ARG A 287 23.48 -33.41 -17.62
N LEU A 288 23.85 -33.12 -16.37
CA LEU A 288 23.80 -31.78 -15.80
C LEU A 288 24.74 -30.80 -16.54
N SER A 289 25.90 -31.27 -17.00
CA SER A 289 26.82 -30.43 -17.79
C SER A 289 26.37 -30.23 -19.25
N GLU A 290 25.69 -31.21 -19.87
CA GLU A 290 24.98 -31.00 -21.15
C GLU A 290 23.90 -29.90 -21.02
N ILE A 291 23.13 -29.90 -19.93
CA ILE A 291 22.09 -28.89 -19.65
C ILE A 291 22.74 -27.54 -19.32
N GLY A 292 23.70 -27.52 -18.40
CA GLY A 292 24.44 -26.31 -17.99
C GLY A 292 25.15 -25.61 -19.15
N ALA A 293 25.72 -26.36 -20.10
CA ALA A 293 26.32 -25.80 -21.31
C ALA A 293 25.30 -25.14 -22.25
N GLN A 294 24.09 -25.71 -22.39
CA GLN A 294 23.01 -25.08 -23.15
C GLN A 294 22.53 -23.79 -22.48
N HIS A 295 22.38 -23.78 -21.15
CA HIS A 295 22.10 -22.54 -20.40
C HIS A 295 23.18 -21.49 -20.60
N ALA A 296 24.47 -21.85 -20.45
CA ALA A 296 25.57 -20.91 -20.59
C ALA A 296 25.64 -20.28 -22.00
N GLN A 297 25.35 -21.05 -23.06
CA GLN A 297 25.28 -20.52 -24.43
C GLN A 297 24.15 -19.50 -24.63
N HIS A 298 22.98 -19.71 -24.00
CA HIS A 298 21.88 -18.74 -24.05
C HIS A 298 22.08 -17.54 -23.12
N HIS A 299 22.73 -17.72 -21.97
CA HIS A 299 22.88 -16.70 -20.94
C HIS A 299 24.23 -15.97 -20.95
N ALA A 300 25.13 -16.14 -21.93
CA ALA A 300 26.47 -15.55 -21.91
C ALA A 300 26.51 -14.03 -21.59
N GLY A 301 25.58 -13.23 -22.15
CA GLY A 301 25.42 -11.82 -21.80
C GLY A 301 24.84 -11.57 -20.40
N MET A 302 23.91 -12.42 -19.95
CA MET A 302 23.26 -12.33 -18.64
C MET A 302 24.20 -12.76 -17.50
N ILE A 303 25.03 -13.78 -17.73
CA ILE A 303 26.12 -14.21 -16.83
C ILE A 303 27.17 -13.09 -16.70
N THR A 304 27.47 -12.40 -17.80
CA THR A 304 28.31 -11.19 -17.78
C THR A 304 27.69 -10.09 -16.92
N GLN A 305 26.38 -9.83 -17.05
CA GLN A 305 25.68 -8.85 -16.20
C GLN A 305 25.59 -9.26 -14.72
N ILE A 306 25.43 -10.55 -14.42
CA ILE A 306 25.45 -11.08 -13.04
C ILE A 306 26.86 -10.90 -12.44
N LEU A 307 27.91 -11.24 -13.17
CA LEU A 307 29.30 -11.03 -12.76
C LEU A 307 29.56 -9.54 -12.47
N LEU A 308 29.21 -8.65 -13.40
CA LEU A 308 29.33 -7.21 -13.22
C LEU A 308 28.49 -6.70 -12.04
N LYS A 309 27.29 -7.25 -11.81
CA LYS A 309 26.45 -6.93 -10.64
C LYS A 309 27.11 -7.35 -9.32
N SER A 310 27.76 -8.51 -9.24
CA SER A 310 28.53 -8.91 -8.05
C SER A 310 29.65 -7.92 -7.73
N TYR A 311 30.38 -7.44 -8.74
CA TYR A 311 31.41 -6.41 -8.55
C TYR A 311 30.83 -5.02 -8.23
N ARG A 312 29.68 -4.62 -8.81
CA ARG A 312 28.93 -3.41 -8.42
C ARG A 312 28.46 -3.46 -6.96
N ASN A 313 27.94 -4.60 -6.51
CA ASN A 313 27.55 -4.84 -5.11
C ASN A 313 28.76 -4.78 -4.17
N ALA A 314 29.94 -5.23 -4.63
CA ALA A 314 31.22 -5.02 -3.94
C ALA A 314 31.73 -3.56 -4.05
N GLY A 315 30.97 -2.62 -4.59
CA GLY A 315 31.28 -1.19 -4.60
C GLY A 315 32.24 -0.73 -5.69
N PHE A 316 32.49 -1.53 -6.73
CA PHE A 316 33.25 -1.10 -7.90
C PHE A 316 32.36 -0.36 -8.89
N SER A 317 32.82 0.79 -9.39
CA SER A 317 32.14 1.54 -10.45
C SER A 317 32.36 0.83 -11.79
N LEU A 318 31.26 0.48 -12.46
CA LEU A 318 31.22 -0.37 -13.64
C LEU A 318 30.08 0.06 -14.55
N ASP A 319 30.38 0.38 -15.80
CA ASP A 319 29.41 0.51 -16.89
C ASP A 319 29.49 -0.73 -17.81
N ASP A 320 28.35 -1.18 -18.36
CA ASP A 320 28.23 -2.43 -19.13
C ASP A 320 29.04 -2.41 -20.45
N THR A 321 29.57 -1.26 -20.87
CA THR A 321 30.36 -1.07 -22.09
C THR A 321 31.88 -1.06 -21.89
N ASP A 322 32.36 -0.89 -20.66
CA ASP A 322 33.70 -0.34 -20.44
C ASP A 322 34.77 -1.39 -20.10
N VAL A 323 34.37 -2.60 -19.67
CA VAL A 323 35.32 -3.68 -19.35
C VAL A 323 35.68 -4.49 -20.61
N PRO A 324 36.97 -4.62 -20.98
CA PRO A 324 37.38 -5.44 -22.12
C PRO A 324 36.99 -6.92 -21.93
N HIS A 325 36.71 -7.63 -23.03
CA HIS A 325 36.31 -9.04 -22.96
C HIS A 325 37.35 -9.96 -22.28
N ALA A 326 38.64 -9.63 -22.40
CA ALA A 326 39.70 -10.31 -21.66
C ALA A 326 39.64 -10.02 -20.15
N GLY A 327 39.33 -8.76 -19.78
CA GLY A 327 39.09 -8.36 -18.40
C GLY A 327 37.89 -9.06 -17.77
N LEU A 328 36.79 -9.25 -18.52
CA LEU A 328 35.63 -10.03 -18.06
C LEU A 328 36.00 -11.49 -17.73
N GLN A 329 36.88 -12.12 -18.52
CA GLN A 329 37.36 -13.47 -18.22
C GLN A 329 38.21 -13.49 -16.93
N LEU A 330 39.11 -12.50 -16.74
CA LEU A 330 39.90 -12.37 -15.52
C LEU A 330 39.06 -12.09 -14.28
N LEU A 331 38.05 -11.23 -14.35
CA LEU A 331 37.09 -11.01 -13.26
C LEU A 331 36.32 -12.29 -12.94
N GLY A 332 35.94 -13.08 -13.94
CA GLY A 332 35.36 -14.41 -13.74
C GLY A 332 36.29 -15.35 -12.99
N TRP A 333 37.60 -15.33 -13.28
CA TRP A 333 38.59 -16.16 -12.60
C TRP A 333 38.92 -15.68 -11.18
N LEU A 334 38.94 -14.36 -10.93
CA LEU A 334 39.08 -13.81 -9.57
C LEU A 334 37.88 -14.18 -8.69
N HIS A 335 36.66 -14.13 -9.24
CA HIS A 335 35.45 -14.57 -8.55
C HIS A 335 35.47 -16.09 -8.32
N ALA A 336 35.91 -16.90 -9.29
CA ALA A 336 36.09 -18.34 -9.11
C ALA A 336 37.18 -18.71 -8.09
N ALA A 337 38.17 -17.83 -7.89
CA ALA A 337 39.22 -17.96 -6.87
C ALA A 337 38.80 -17.46 -5.46
N GLY A 338 37.54 -17.01 -5.29
CA GLY A 338 37.02 -16.53 -4.01
C GLY A 338 37.56 -15.16 -3.57
N ILE A 339 38.10 -14.36 -4.50
CA ILE A 339 38.80 -13.10 -4.17
C ILE A 339 37.80 -11.97 -3.91
N LEU A 340 36.62 -12.00 -4.54
CA LEU A 340 35.56 -11.02 -4.31
C LEU A 340 34.94 -11.20 -2.92
N GLU A 341 34.68 -12.45 -2.56
CA GLU A 341 34.19 -12.90 -1.26
C GLU A 341 35.18 -12.52 -0.15
N ARG A 342 36.48 -12.80 -0.35
CA ARG A 342 37.54 -12.35 0.58
C ARG A 342 37.62 -10.83 0.73
N LEU A 343 37.31 -10.05 -0.32
CA LEU A 343 37.30 -8.59 -0.24
C LEU A 343 36.11 -8.09 0.60
N VAL A 344 34.95 -8.75 0.50
CA VAL A 344 33.79 -8.50 1.37
C VAL A 344 34.10 -8.89 2.82
N ASP A 345 34.65 -10.08 3.07
CA ASP A 345 35.09 -10.53 4.39
C ASP A 345 36.11 -9.58 5.02
N LEU A 346 37.07 -9.08 4.23
CA LEU A 346 38.06 -8.10 4.69
C LEU A 346 37.41 -6.78 5.09
N ARG A 347 36.37 -6.30 4.39
CA ARG A 347 35.64 -5.08 4.82
C ARG A 347 34.94 -5.29 6.16
N ALA A 348 34.34 -6.46 6.39
CA ALA A 348 33.75 -6.81 7.69
C ALA A 348 34.81 -6.95 8.80
N SER A 349 35.96 -7.60 8.53
CA SER A 349 37.07 -7.73 9.47
C SER A 349 37.71 -6.38 9.82
N ILE A 350 37.87 -5.48 8.83
CA ILE A 350 38.36 -4.12 9.03
C ILE A 350 37.43 -3.36 9.98
N SER A 351 36.12 -3.32 9.71
CA SER A 351 35.14 -2.63 10.57
C SER A 351 35.17 -3.15 12.01
N ASN A 352 35.20 -4.47 12.21
CA ASN A 352 35.32 -5.09 13.53
C ASN A 352 36.66 -4.76 14.21
N THR A 353 37.75 -4.70 13.46
CA THR A 353 39.10 -4.37 13.97
C THR A 353 39.23 -2.88 14.29
N GLU A 354 38.56 -1.99 13.55
CA GLU A 354 38.46 -0.56 13.84
C GLU A 354 37.66 -0.31 15.13
N ALA A 355 36.51 -0.97 15.31
CA ALA A 355 35.72 -0.89 16.54
C ALA A 355 36.50 -1.39 17.76
N ALA A 356 37.23 -2.51 17.62
CA ALA A 356 38.12 -3.01 18.68
C ALA A 356 39.28 -2.04 18.96
N ALA A 357 39.97 -1.55 17.93
CA ALA A 357 41.06 -0.59 18.08
C ALA A 357 40.61 0.74 18.69
N GLN A 358 39.38 1.20 18.38
CA GLN A 358 38.80 2.39 18.99
C GLN A 358 38.45 2.15 20.47
N THR A 359 37.83 1.02 20.80
CA THR A 359 37.58 0.60 22.20
C THR A 359 38.87 0.61 23.03
N ILE A 360 39.98 0.09 22.49
CA ILE A 360 41.28 0.10 23.18
C ILE A 360 41.86 1.52 23.30
N ARG A 361 41.69 2.40 22.29
CA ARG A 361 42.08 3.82 22.40
C ARG A 361 41.32 4.54 23.51
N ASP A 362 40.02 4.27 23.64
CA ASP A 362 39.17 4.90 24.66
C ASP A 362 39.51 4.37 26.06
N GLN A 363 39.84 3.08 26.19
CA GLN A 363 40.41 2.51 27.41
C GLN A 363 41.79 3.11 27.76
N ILE A 364 42.67 3.34 26.77
CA ILE A 364 43.95 4.04 26.99
C ILE A 364 43.72 5.50 27.41
N ALA A 365 42.77 6.20 26.78
CA ALA A 365 42.43 7.57 27.13
C ALA A 365 41.89 7.66 28.57
N LYS A 366 41.06 6.68 28.98
CA LYS A 366 40.57 6.55 30.35
C LYS A 366 41.70 6.24 31.34
N ALA A 367 42.52 5.22 31.10
CA ALA A 367 43.65 4.86 31.97
C ALA A 367 44.69 6.00 32.11
N HIS A 368 44.86 6.83 31.06
CA HIS A 368 45.69 8.04 31.12
C HIS A 368 45.03 9.19 31.93
N GLN A 369 43.71 9.26 32.01
CA GLN A 369 43.00 10.22 32.88
C GLN A 369 42.99 9.76 34.35
N GLU A 370 42.96 8.44 34.59
CA GLU A 370 42.96 7.83 35.92
C GLU A 370 44.37 7.58 36.49
N GLU A 371 45.42 7.92 35.73
CA GLU A 371 46.84 7.63 36.04
C GLU A 371 47.15 6.14 36.33
N ASP A 372 46.40 5.21 35.73
CA ASP A 372 46.66 3.76 35.85
C ASP A 372 47.74 3.30 34.85
N TYR A 373 48.99 3.45 35.30
CA TYR A 373 50.17 3.00 34.55
C TYR A 373 50.24 1.46 34.37
N ASP A 374 49.62 0.67 35.25
CA ASP A 374 49.58 -0.81 35.17
C ASP A 374 48.55 -1.29 34.13
N ALA A 375 47.48 -0.53 33.87
CA ALA A 375 46.58 -0.73 32.75
C ALA A 375 47.24 -0.28 31.43
N LEU A 376 47.91 0.87 31.42
CA LEU A 376 48.63 1.38 30.24
C LEU A 376 49.74 0.43 29.75
N GLU A 377 50.48 -0.24 30.65
CA GLU A 377 51.49 -1.23 30.25
C GLU A 377 50.89 -2.42 29.45
N LYS A 378 49.62 -2.77 29.68
CA LYS A 378 48.91 -3.87 29.00
C LYS A 378 48.23 -3.42 27.71
N LEU A 379 47.52 -2.28 27.77
CA LEU A 379 46.72 -1.78 26.65
C LEU A 379 47.56 -1.24 25.49
N VAL A 380 48.76 -0.68 25.76
CA VAL A 380 49.63 -0.12 24.70
C VAL A 380 50.14 -1.20 23.71
N PRO A 381 50.59 -2.39 24.16
CA PRO A 381 50.79 -3.55 23.28
C PRO A 381 49.55 -3.93 22.47
N GLU A 382 48.38 -4.07 23.10
CA GLU A 382 47.14 -4.50 22.44
C GLU A 382 46.68 -3.50 21.37
N ALA A 383 46.77 -2.19 21.66
CA ALA A 383 46.50 -1.12 20.69
C ALA A 383 47.47 -1.14 19.50
N ARG A 384 48.74 -1.51 19.74
CA ARG A 384 49.75 -1.63 18.69
C ARG A 384 49.47 -2.82 17.78
N ASP A 385 49.12 -3.96 18.34
CA ASP A 385 48.86 -5.18 17.59
C ASP A 385 47.52 -5.09 16.82
N ALA A 386 46.49 -4.49 17.43
CA ALA A 386 45.24 -4.15 16.74
C ALA A 386 45.46 -3.16 15.58
N LYS A 387 46.30 -2.14 15.77
CA LYS A 387 46.67 -1.21 14.69
C LYS A 387 47.48 -1.90 13.59
N ALA A 388 48.41 -2.78 13.93
CA ALA A 388 49.20 -3.53 12.94
C ALA A 388 48.29 -4.48 12.12
N LYS A 389 47.34 -5.17 12.77
CA LYS A 389 46.31 -5.99 12.09
C LYS A 389 45.49 -5.14 11.12
N LEU A 390 44.99 -3.99 11.57
CA LEU A 390 44.23 -3.05 10.74
C LEU A 390 45.04 -2.56 9.53
N GLU A 391 46.31 -2.21 9.71
CA GLU A 391 47.20 -1.81 8.61
C GLU A 391 47.42 -2.95 7.61
N THR A 392 47.56 -4.20 8.06
CA THR A 392 47.70 -5.36 7.14
C THR A 392 46.41 -5.72 6.42
N GLU A 393 45.25 -5.66 7.07
CA GLU A 393 43.96 -6.00 6.45
C GLU A 393 43.54 -4.91 5.46
N THR A 394 43.74 -3.64 5.80
CA THR A 394 43.51 -2.50 4.89
C THR A 394 44.42 -2.60 3.67
N GLY A 395 45.72 -2.85 3.84
CA GLY A 395 46.65 -3.03 2.72
C GLY A 395 46.33 -4.24 1.83
N THR A 396 45.77 -5.31 2.40
CA THR A 396 45.32 -6.49 1.63
C THR A 396 44.05 -6.18 0.83
N ARG A 397 43.07 -5.50 1.44
CA ARG A 397 41.87 -5.00 0.76
C ARG A 397 42.25 -4.10 -0.42
N ASP A 398 43.17 -3.16 -0.18
CA ASP A 398 43.57 -2.16 -1.17
C ASP A 398 44.35 -2.79 -2.33
N SER A 399 45.19 -3.79 -2.08
CA SER A 399 45.84 -4.61 -3.12
C SER A 399 44.81 -5.31 -4.02
N TYR A 400 43.80 -5.98 -3.44
CA TYR A 400 42.76 -6.64 -4.24
C TYR A 400 41.87 -5.63 -4.98
N ALA A 401 41.56 -4.48 -4.38
CA ALA A 401 40.80 -3.41 -5.04
C ALA A 401 41.58 -2.82 -6.23
N GLU A 402 42.87 -2.50 -6.05
CA GLU A 402 43.74 -2.00 -7.13
C GLU A 402 43.82 -3.00 -8.29
N VAL A 403 43.97 -4.31 -8.01
CA VAL A 403 44.00 -5.33 -9.06
C VAL A 403 42.67 -5.41 -9.81
N ILE A 404 41.53 -5.33 -9.12
CA ILE A 404 40.20 -5.36 -9.76
C ILE A 404 40.01 -4.09 -10.61
N GLU A 405 40.33 -2.90 -10.10
CA GLU A 405 40.23 -1.63 -10.84
C GLU A 405 41.16 -1.61 -12.08
N ARG A 406 42.35 -2.22 -12.00
CA ARG A 406 43.30 -2.33 -13.11
C ARG A 406 42.90 -3.38 -14.16
N ILE A 407 42.07 -4.35 -13.81
CA ILE A 407 41.42 -5.25 -14.80
C ILE A 407 40.22 -4.54 -15.46
N ILE A 408 39.41 -3.83 -14.66
CA ILE A 408 38.24 -3.06 -15.14
C ILE A 408 38.65 -2.00 -16.17
N SER A 409 39.72 -1.26 -15.88
CA SER A 409 40.28 -0.22 -16.78
C SER A 409 41.12 -0.76 -17.94
N GLY A 410 41.28 -2.09 -18.06
CA GLY A 410 42.04 -2.72 -19.14
C GLY A 410 43.57 -2.60 -19.05
N GLU A 411 44.14 -2.19 -17.90
CA GLU A 411 45.59 -2.26 -17.70
C GLU A 411 46.12 -3.69 -17.53
N ILE A 412 45.26 -4.61 -17.07
CA ILE A 412 45.55 -6.03 -16.89
C ILE A 412 44.60 -6.83 -17.78
N GLU A 413 45.06 -7.17 -18.99
CA GLU A 413 44.31 -8.01 -19.94
C GLU A 413 44.67 -9.51 -19.84
N ARG A 414 45.76 -9.88 -19.13
CA ARG A 414 46.25 -11.27 -19.10
C ARG A 414 46.52 -11.78 -17.68
N PRO A 415 46.43 -13.10 -17.45
CA PRO A 415 46.77 -13.71 -16.17
C PRO A 415 48.24 -13.47 -15.79
N ASP A 416 49.10 -13.36 -16.82
CA ASP A 416 50.52 -13.11 -16.65
C ASP A 416 50.89 -11.67 -16.26
N ASP A 417 49.90 -10.77 -16.19
CA ASP A 417 50.06 -9.38 -15.73
C ASP A 417 49.52 -9.19 -14.28
N LEU A 418 48.89 -10.21 -13.68
CA LEU A 418 48.45 -10.21 -12.28
C LEU A 418 49.64 -10.21 -11.30
N PRO A 419 49.58 -9.51 -10.16
CA PRO A 419 50.55 -9.62 -9.07
C PRO A 419 50.77 -11.06 -8.60
N GLU A 420 51.98 -11.39 -8.14
CA GLU A 420 52.41 -12.77 -7.87
C GLU A 420 51.57 -13.48 -6.79
N ASP A 421 51.10 -12.76 -5.78
CA ASP A 421 50.21 -13.26 -4.73
C ASP A 421 48.81 -13.59 -5.26
N VAL A 422 48.19 -12.67 -6.04
CA VAL A 422 46.90 -12.90 -6.70
C VAL A 422 47.00 -14.01 -7.75
N ARG A 423 48.07 -13.99 -8.56
CA ARG A 423 48.32 -15.00 -9.60
C ARG A 423 48.45 -16.38 -8.98
N ASN A 424 49.19 -16.54 -7.89
CA ASN A 424 49.30 -17.85 -7.21
C ASN A 424 47.94 -18.38 -6.74
N LEU A 425 47.03 -17.52 -6.27
CA LEU A 425 45.66 -17.93 -5.89
C LEU A 425 44.84 -18.41 -7.10
N VAL A 426 44.92 -17.71 -8.23
CA VAL A 426 44.21 -18.08 -9.47
C VAL A 426 44.84 -19.32 -10.13
N SER A 427 46.18 -19.40 -10.16
CA SER A 427 46.93 -20.50 -10.76
C SER A 427 46.81 -21.83 -10.01
N ILE A 428 46.49 -21.82 -8.71
CA ILE A 428 46.17 -23.06 -7.98
C ILE A 428 44.91 -23.71 -8.57
N ASN A 429 43.86 -22.93 -8.83
CA ASN A 429 42.62 -23.43 -9.44
C ASN A 429 42.85 -23.81 -10.92
N LEU A 430 43.51 -22.95 -11.71
CA LEU A 430 43.79 -23.24 -13.13
C LEU A 430 44.66 -24.49 -13.31
N ALA A 431 45.62 -24.75 -12.42
CA ALA A 431 46.45 -25.95 -12.52
C ALA A 431 45.67 -27.25 -12.24
N GLU A 432 44.62 -27.20 -11.41
CA GLU A 432 43.73 -28.34 -11.20
C GLU A 432 42.78 -28.53 -12.41
N GLU A 433 42.28 -27.45 -13.03
CA GLU A 433 41.52 -27.54 -14.30
C GLU A 433 42.39 -28.05 -15.46
N GLU A 434 43.60 -27.52 -15.68
CA GLU A 434 44.49 -27.96 -16.74
C GLU A 434 44.94 -29.42 -16.53
N ALA A 435 45.24 -29.83 -15.29
CA ALA A 435 45.56 -31.23 -14.99
C ALA A 435 44.37 -32.16 -15.24
N SER A 436 43.15 -31.74 -14.91
CA SER A 436 41.92 -32.47 -15.20
C SER A 436 41.68 -32.59 -16.72
N HIS A 437 41.82 -31.50 -17.45
CA HIS A 437 41.71 -31.48 -18.92
C HIS A 437 42.80 -32.32 -19.59
N HIS A 438 44.04 -32.32 -19.11
CA HIS A 438 45.10 -33.18 -19.65
C HIS A 438 44.84 -34.66 -19.33
N ALA A 439 44.42 -35.00 -18.11
CA ALA A 439 44.07 -36.37 -17.75
C ALA A 439 42.89 -36.91 -18.59
N ALA A 440 41.86 -36.08 -18.83
CA ALA A 440 40.78 -36.42 -19.75
C ALA A 440 41.28 -36.61 -21.19
N ARG A 441 42.12 -35.70 -21.68
CA ARG A 441 42.65 -35.73 -23.06
C ARG A 441 43.57 -36.92 -23.34
N ASP A 442 44.33 -37.38 -22.33
CA ASP A 442 45.13 -38.60 -22.42
C ASP A 442 44.27 -39.87 -22.27
N MET A 443 43.24 -39.87 -21.40
CA MET A 443 42.26 -40.97 -21.34
C MET A 443 41.51 -41.17 -22.67
N PHE A 444 41.21 -40.09 -23.41
CA PHE A 444 40.65 -40.15 -24.76
C PHE A 444 41.69 -40.35 -25.89
N ARG A 445 42.97 -40.58 -25.55
CA ARG A 445 44.04 -40.94 -26.50
C ARG A 445 44.66 -42.33 -26.25
N GLY A 446 43.91 -43.23 -25.62
CA GLY A 446 44.24 -44.66 -25.59
C GLY A 446 44.07 -45.34 -26.95
N GLU A 447 45.17 -45.90 -27.48
CA GLU A 447 45.20 -46.97 -28.50
C GLU A 447 44.43 -46.73 -29.82
N THR A 448 44.96 -45.86 -30.68
CA THR A 448 45.04 -46.18 -32.12
C THR A 448 46.51 -46.20 -32.56
N ASP A 449 46.91 -47.27 -33.23
CA ASP A 449 48.31 -47.67 -33.42
C ASP A 449 48.83 -47.29 -34.82
N GLY A 450 50.01 -46.67 -34.86
CA GLY A 450 50.91 -46.55 -36.01
C GLY A 450 50.45 -45.75 -37.24
N LEU A 451 51.18 -44.68 -37.57
CA LEU A 451 52.09 -44.66 -38.72
C LEU A 451 53.06 -43.46 -38.65
N ASP A 452 54.20 -43.59 -39.33
CA ASP A 452 55.32 -42.63 -39.37
C ASP A 452 55.16 -41.54 -40.47
N GLU A 453 56.25 -40.77 -40.68
CA GLU A 453 56.49 -39.75 -41.74
C GLU A 453 55.88 -38.35 -41.48
N GLU A 454 56.50 -37.22 -41.84
CA GLU A 454 57.91 -36.73 -41.87
C GLU A 454 57.87 -35.26 -42.38
N ALA A 455 58.90 -34.43 -42.12
CA ALA A 455 59.10 -33.05 -42.64
C ALA A 455 58.03 -31.98 -42.23
N ASP A 456 58.37 -30.78 -41.75
CA ASP A 456 59.25 -29.69 -42.24
C ASP A 456 58.61 -28.82 -43.35
N ASP A 457 58.20 -27.60 -42.94
CA ASP A 457 58.31 -26.28 -43.58
C ASP A 457 57.72 -25.94 -44.98
N GLU A 458 57.52 -24.61 -45.16
CA GLU A 458 57.22 -23.83 -46.38
C GLU A 458 55.88 -24.15 -47.11
N GLN A 459 54.88 -23.25 -47.10
CA GLN A 459 54.72 -21.97 -47.85
C GLN A 459 54.13 -22.12 -49.28
N ASP A 460 53.57 -21.00 -49.76
CA ASP A 460 52.90 -20.74 -51.05
C ASP A 460 51.58 -21.52 -51.29
N GLU A 461 50.43 -20.86 -51.53
CA GLU A 461 50.03 -19.95 -52.63
C GLU A 461 49.78 -20.66 -53.98
N ASP A 462 48.50 -20.85 -54.32
CA ASP A 462 47.83 -20.33 -55.52
C ASP A 462 46.36 -20.83 -55.53
N ALA A 463 45.31 -20.01 -55.65
CA ALA A 463 44.99 -18.92 -56.59
C ALA A 463 44.42 -19.40 -57.94
N GLU A 464 43.48 -18.62 -58.48
CA GLU A 464 42.64 -19.03 -59.62
C GLU A 464 43.27 -18.80 -61.00
N LEU A 465 42.64 -19.39 -62.03
CA LEU A 465 43.10 -19.42 -63.42
C LEU A 465 43.26 -18.04 -64.08
N HIS A 466 44.51 -17.56 -64.08
CA HIS A 466 45.28 -16.98 -65.21
C HIS A 466 44.57 -16.20 -66.36
N GLU A 467 45.21 -15.08 -66.73
CA GLU A 467 45.14 -14.32 -68.02
C GLU A 467 43.87 -13.47 -68.31
N GLY A 468 43.95 -12.15 -68.59
CA GLY A 468 45.05 -11.18 -68.46
C GLY A 468 45.02 -9.99 -69.46
N GLY A 469 45.59 -8.83 -69.06
CA GLY A 469 46.21 -7.85 -70.00
C GLY A 469 45.64 -6.42 -70.11
N GLY A 470 46.48 -5.40 -69.80
CA GLY A 470 46.35 -3.97 -70.16
C GLY A 470 45.68 -3.07 -69.09
N GLU A 471 46.33 -2.08 -68.44
CA GLU A 471 46.98 -0.83 -68.94
C GLU A 471 46.00 0.06 -69.75
N LYS A 472 45.76 1.37 -69.49
CA LYS A 472 46.35 2.46 -68.63
C LYS A 472 45.26 3.60 -68.48
N GLU A 473 45.36 4.72 -67.76
CA GLU A 473 46.46 5.48 -67.09
C GLU A 473 45.95 6.44 -65.97
N HIS A 474 46.85 6.86 -65.06
CA HIS A 474 47.02 8.10 -64.23
C HIS A 474 46.11 9.38 -64.35
N PRO A 475 46.21 10.40 -63.43
CA PRO A 475 46.36 10.39 -61.93
C PRO A 475 45.65 11.60 -61.19
N GLU A 476 46.14 11.95 -59.99
CA GLU A 476 45.90 13.14 -59.09
C GLU A 476 44.67 13.09 -58.15
N ALA A 477 44.70 13.30 -56.80
CA ALA A 477 45.50 14.10 -55.82
C ALA A 477 44.82 15.46 -55.46
N VAL A 478 44.87 16.03 -54.23
CA VAL A 478 45.46 15.63 -52.92
C VAL A 478 44.67 16.26 -51.73
N THR A 479 45.10 16.06 -50.48
CA THR A 479 44.47 16.45 -49.18
C THR A 479 44.48 17.95 -48.79
N LEU A 480 43.58 18.33 -47.86
CA LEU A 480 43.66 19.32 -46.75
C LEU A 480 44.61 20.53 -46.82
N ASP A 481 44.11 21.75 -46.53
CA ASP A 481 44.78 22.72 -45.60
C ASP A 481 43.85 23.88 -45.10
N GLU A 482 44.38 24.77 -44.25
CA GLU A 482 43.71 25.83 -43.45
C GLU A 482 43.51 27.25 -44.09
N ALA A 483 42.77 28.10 -43.35
CA ALA A 483 43.02 29.55 -43.07
C ALA A 483 42.49 30.71 -43.97
N GLU A 484 42.43 31.90 -43.31
CA GLU A 484 42.00 33.25 -43.75
C GLU A 484 42.90 33.92 -44.83
N PRO A 485 42.43 34.94 -45.61
CA PRO A 485 42.63 36.36 -45.22
C PRO A 485 41.57 37.39 -45.71
N ALA A 486 41.77 38.68 -45.41
CA ALA A 486 40.75 39.74 -45.42
C ALA A 486 40.91 40.90 -46.45
N ALA A 487 39.77 41.58 -46.71
CA ALA A 487 39.59 43.01 -47.08
C ALA A 487 40.12 43.53 -48.45
N PRO A 488 39.54 44.62 -49.04
CA PRO A 488 39.67 45.98 -48.50
C PRO A 488 38.42 46.90 -48.50
N ILE A 489 38.57 48.01 -47.77
CA ILE A 489 37.65 49.13 -47.42
C ILE A 489 37.70 50.23 -48.54
N PRO A 490 36.64 51.01 -48.91
CA PRO A 490 36.05 52.10 -48.06
C PRO A 490 34.55 52.48 -48.33
N ALA A 491 33.85 53.42 -47.66
CA ALA A 491 34.20 54.40 -46.61
C ALA A 491 32.97 54.92 -45.80
N HIS A 492 33.19 55.36 -44.54
CA HIS A 492 32.49 56.43 -43.77
C HIS A 492 30.96 56.36 -43.47
N ALA A 493 30.44 56.89 -42.34
CA ALA A 493 31.03 57.31 -41.04
C ALA A 493 29.94 57.66 -39.98
N SER A 494 30.26 57.52 -38.68
CA SER A 494 29.76 58.32 -37.52
C SER A 494 28.25 58.32 -37.16
N ALA A 495 27.81 58.53 -35.91
CA ALA A 495 28.45 58.49 -34.57
C ALA A 495 27.34 58.36 -33.47
N SER A 496 27.71 58.52 -32.19
CA SER A 496 26.94 58.25 -30.96
C SER A 496 25.88 59.29 -30.54
N GLU A 497 25.20 58.97 -29.42
CA GLU A 497 24.66 59.86 -28.37
C GLU A 497 23.18 60.35 -28.41
N ASP A 498 22.37 59.70 -27.54
CA ASP A 498 21.84 60.26 -26.27
C ASP A 498 20.44 60.92 -26.20
N THR A 499 19.90 60.91 -24.97
CA THR A 499 18.83 61.75 -24.36
C THR A 499 17.33 61.55 -24.69
N THR A 500 16.59 61.20 -23.63
CA THR A 500 15.34 61.82 -23.09
C THR A 500 13.99 61.82 -23.85
N GLU A 501 12.94 61.44 -23.08
CA GLU A 501 11.66 62.17 -22.86
C GLU A 501 10.73 62.52 -24.06
N SER A 502 9.40 62.66 -23.92
CA SER A 502 8.39 62.32 -22.89
C SER A 502 6.98 62.57 -23.50
N GLU A 503 5.91 62.28 -22.74
CA GLU A 503 4.50 62.69 -22.98
C GLU A 503 3.85 62.02 -24.22
N ASP A 504 2.84 61.17 -24.03
CA ASP A 504 1.43 61.48 -23.71
C ASP A 504 0.68 62.25 -24.81
N ILE A 505 -0.49 61.72 -25.21
CA ILE A 505 -1.77 62.46 -25.31
C ILE A 505 -2.92 61.49 -25.64
N ASP A 506 -3.96 61.52 -24.79
CA ASP A 506 -5.27 60.90 -25.05
C ASP A 506 -6.01 61.54 -26.25
N ALA A 507 -6.82 60.75 -26.96
CA ALA A 507 -8.17 61.20 -27.35
C ALA A 507 -9.06 60.04 -27.85
N ALA A 508 -10.21 59.84 -27.19
CA ALA A 508 -11.25 58.90 -27.64
C ALA A 508 -12.26 59.53 -28.63
N SER A 509 -12.82 58.71 -29.52
CA SER A 509 -14.13 58.89 -30.19
C SER A 509 -14.54 57.55 -30.84
N THR A 510 -15.65 56.89 -30.49
CA THR A 510 -17.06 57.17 -30.89
C THR A 510 -17.28 57.20 -32.41
N SER A 511 -18.27 56.51 -33.01
CA SER A 511 -19.41 55.73 -32.46
C SER A 511 -20.16 54.94 -33.55
N ASN A 512 -20.98 53.96 -33.13
CA ASN A 512 -22.25 53.44 -33.73
C ASN A 512 -22.49 53.43 -35.25
N GLU A 513 -22.90 52.26 -35.78
CA GLU A 513 -24.26 51.99 -36.34
C GLU A 513 -24.44 50.46 -36.55
N ALA A 514 -25.46 49.82 -35.97
CA ALA A 514 -26.80 49.58 -36.53
C ALA A 514 -26.80 48.64 -37.76
N ASP A 515 -26.86 47.32 -37.56
CA ASP A 515 -28.10 46.51 -37.42
C ASP A 515 -28.81 46.17 -38.75
N LYS A 516 -28.87 44.86 -39.08
CA LYS A 516 -30.03 44.25 -39.75
C LYS A 516 -30.07 42.73 -39.70
N SER A 517 -31.17 42.22 -39.16
CA SER A 517 -31.61 40.81 -39.14
C SER A 517 -31.87 40.20 -40.52
N ALA A 518 -31.57 38.90 -40.69
CA ALA A 518 -32.37 37.97 -41.51
C ALA A 518 -32.10 36.49 -41.10
N ASP A 519 -33.17 35.75 -40.85
CA ASP A 519 -33.24 34.27 -40.73
C ASP A 519 -34.60 33.87 -41.36
N PRO A 520 -34.68 32.84 -42.22
CA PRO A 520 -35.07 31.51 -41.73
C PRO A 520 -34.44 30.29 -42.47
N THR A 521 -34.06 29.26 -41.69
CA THR A 521 -34.35 27.78 -41.81
C THR A 521 -34.84 27.13 -43.15
N PRO A 522 -34.83 25.77 -43.29
CA PRO A 522 -33.94 24.71 -42.73
C PRO A 522 -33.49 23.65 -43.77
N SER A 523 -32.57 22.73 -43.41
CA SER A 523 -32.47 21.37 -43.99
C SER A 523 -31.54 20.43 -43.21
N GLU A 524 -32.02 19.23 -42.88
CA GLU A 524 -31.24 18.01 -42.57
C GLU A 524 -31.14 17.13 -43.84
N PRO A 525 -30.49 15.95 -43.82
CA PRO A 525 -29.12 15.66 -43.41
C PRO A 525 -28.30 15.07 -44.59
N SER A 526 -27.02 14.77 -44.39
CA SER A 526 -26.26 13.91 -45.32
C SER A 526 -25.24 13.05 -44.58
N GLU A 527 -25.00 11.84 -45.10
CA GLU A 527 -24.11 10.84 -44.52
C GLU A 527 -22.67 11.00 -45.03
N GLY A 528 -21.71 10.58 -44.20
CA GLY A 528 -20.53 9.84 -44.64
C GLY A 528 -19.57 10.48 -45.65
N THR A 529 -18.48 11.05 -45.13
CA THR A 529 -17.15 10.78 -45.70
C THR A 529 -16.09 10.94 -44.60
N ALA A 530 -15.11 10.03 -44.56
CA ALA A 530 -13.85 10.26 -43.87
C ALA A 530 -12.83 10.78 -44.90
N ASP A 531 -11.90 11.63 -44.49
CA ASP A 531 -10.48 11.28 -44.36
C ASP A 531 -9.70 12.46 -43.70
N GLU A 532 -8.38 12.32 -43.58
CA GLU A 532 -7.37 13.33 -43.23
C GLU A 532 -7.43 13.90 -41.81
N GLY A 533 -6.63 13.30 -40.92
CA GLY A 533 -6.31 13.83 -39.60
C GLY A 533 -5.11 14.79 -39.60
N VAL A 534 -4.89 15.44 -38.44
CA VAL A 534 -3.71 16.26 -38.15
C VAL A 534 -3.14 15.78 -36.81
N ASN A 535 -1.82 15.60 -36.73
CA ASN A 535 -1.15 15.22 -35.49
C ASN A 535 -1.26 16.34 -34.44
N GLU A 536 -1.64 15.99 -33.23
CA GLU A 536 -1.10 16.61 -32.02
C GLU A 536 -0.29 15.53 -31.30
N GLU A 537 1.02 15.73 -31.18
CA GLU A 537 1.93 14.80 -30.52
C GLU A 537 1.76 14.94 -29.00
N ALA A 538 1.35 13.85 -28.34
CA ALA A 538 1.40 13.78 -26.88
C ALA A 538 2.86 13.54 -26.43
N PRO A 539 3.38 14.26 -25.43
CA PRO A 539 4.73 14.03 -24.92
C PRO A 539 4.82 12.68 -24.19
N GLU A 540 5.94 11.99 -24.39
CA GLU A 540 6.28 10.77 -23.64
C GLU A 540 6.89 11.14 -22.28
N ASP A 541 6.07 11.18 -21.23
CA ASP A 541 6.56 11.34 -19.86
C ASP A 541 7.28 10.05 -19.41
N ARG A 542 8.60 10.15 -19.29
CA ARG A 542 9.42 9.14 -18.59
C ARG A 542 9.19 9.25 -17.09
N ALA A 543 8.46 8.30 -16.52
CA ALA A 543 8.50 8.06 -15.08
C ALA A 543 9.79 7.29 -14.74
N GLU A 544 10.77 7.98 -14.17
CA GLU A 544 11.92 7.32 -13.53
C GLU A 544 11.47 6.75 -12.17
N GLU A 545 11.78 5.47 -11.93
CA GLU A 545 11.33 4.76 -10.73
C GLU A 545 12.03 5.31 -9.49
N SER A 546 11.27 5.93 -8.58
CA SER A 546 11.77 6.38 -7.28
C SER A 546 11.64 5.26 -6.26
N GLU A 547 12.76 4.86 -5.66
CA GLU A 547 12.85 3.73 -4.74
C GLU A 547 11.95 3.89 -3.50
N PRO A 548 11.22 2.84 -3.06
CA PRO A 548 10.47 2.87 -1.81
C PRO A 548 11.45 2.72 -0.63
N GLY A 549 11.71 3.83 0.07
CA GLY A 549 12.59 3.81 1.25
C GLY A 549 12.00 3.00 2.42
N ASP A 550 12.86 2.22 3.09
CA ASP A 550 12.50 1.36 4.21
C ASP A 550 11.78 2.10 5.34
N PHE A 551 10.58 1.61 5.67
CA PHE A 551 9.95 1.80 6.98
C PHE A 551 9.69 0.42 7.57
N ASP A 552 10.71 -0.10 8.25
CA ASP A 552 10.68 -1.38 8.93
C ASP A 552 9.59 -1.40 10.02
N LEU A 553 8.53 -2.16 9.76
CA LEU A 553 7.46 -2.47 10.68
C LEU A 553 7.38 -3.99 10.85
N HIS A 554 8.35 -4.53 11.59
CA HIS A 554 8.35 -5.90 12.12
C HIS A 554 6.96 -6.30 12.68
N LEU A 555 6.24 -7.11 11.91
CA LEU A 555 5.02 -7.81 12.33
C LEU A 555 5.43 -9.21 12.82
N ASP A 556 5.61 -9.38 14.13
CA ASP A 556 5.93 -10.67 14.73
C ASP A 556 4.80 -11.70 14.48
N GLU A 557 5.05 -12.64 13.57
CA GLU A 557 4.14 -13.75 13.29
C GLU A 557 4.18 -14.78 14.42
N ALA A 558 3.23 -14.67 15.35
CA ALA A 558 3.16 -15.49 16.55
C ALA A 558 2.93 -16.99 16.26
N VAL A 559 4.03 -17.75 16.15
CA VAL A 559 4.03 -19.20 15.90
C VAL A 559 3.23 -19.95 16.97
N PRO A 560 2.18 -20.72 16.59
CA PRO A 560 1.37 -21.47 17.56
C PRO A 560 2.12 -22.71 18.07
N ALA A 561 2.51 -22.68 19.35
CA ALA A 561 3.17 -23.80 20.01
C ALA A 561 2.31 -25.09 19.99
N ARG A 562 2.95 -26.22 19.63
CA ARG A 562 2.27 -27.48 19.30
C ARG A 562 2.74 -28.63 20.21
N GLU A 563 1.99 -28.89 21.28
CA GLU A 563 2.11 -30.13 22.07
C GLU A 563 0.74 -30.79 22.27
N ALA A 564 0.74 -32.12 22.48
CA ALA A 564 -0.39 -32.97 22.11
C ALA A 564 -1.01 -33.79 23.24
N ALA A 565 -2.30 -34.05 23.14
CA ALA A 565 -3.01 -35.12 23.87
C ALA A 565 -4.17 -35.66 23.02
N GLU A 566 -4.06 -36.90 22.54
CA GLU A 566 -5.13 -37.58 21.80
C GLU A 566 -6.18 -38.18 22.75
N ALA A 567 -7.47 -38.00 22.43
CA ALA A 567 -8.56 -38.80 22.99
C ALA A 567 -9.77 -38.84 22.03
N ASP A 568 -10.18 -40.04 21.61
CA ASP A 568 -11.25 -40.30 20.65
C ASP A 568 -12.67 -40.10 21.22
N ALA A 569 -13.49 -39.23 20.61
CA ALA A 569 -14.95 -39.27 20.68
C ALA A 569 -15.66 -38.54 19.52
N THR A 570 -16.68 -39.19 18.99
CA THR A 570 -17.56 -38.81 17.85
C THR A 570 -18.40 -37.52 18.03
N PRO A 571 -18.95 -36.92 16.95
CA PRO A 571 -19.04 -35.47 16.80
C PRO A 571 -20.25 -34.79 17.46
N ARG A 572 -20.14 -33.48 17.68
CA ARG A 572 -21.26 -32.59 18.04
C ARG A 572 -21.24 -31.28 17.24
N SER A 573 -22.42 -30.88 16.79
CA SER A 573 -22.67 -29.55 16.22
C SER A 573 -22.77 -28.51 17.33
N GLY A 574 -22.15 -27.35 17.11
CA GLY A 574 -22.17 -26.18 17.98
C GLY A 574 -21.18 -25.14 17.45
N GLY A 575 -21.59 -23.88 17.33
CA GLY A 575 -20.69 -22.80 16.91
C GLY A 575 -19.65 -22.50 17.99
N SER A 576 -18.49 -21.97 17.59
CA SER A 576 -17.50 -21.47 18.54
C SER A 576 -18.05 -20.25 19.26
N SER A 577 -18.60 -20.46 20.46
CA SER A 577 -18.86 -19.39 21.40
C SER A 577 -17.60 -19.22 22.25
N THR A 578 -16.73 -18.31 21.85
CA THR A 578 -15.76 -17.70 22.78
C THR A 578 -16.53 -17.16 23.98
N THR A 579 -16.13 -17.52 25.20
CA THR A 579 -16.80 -17.09 26.43
C THR A 579 -16.37 -15.68 26.80
N THR A 580 -16.94 -14.69 26.10
CA THR A 580 -16.74 -13.27 26.42
C THR A 580 -17.33 -12.95 27.80
N PHE A 581 -16.53 -12.35 28.68
CA PHE A 581 -17.01 -11.84 29.96
C PHE A 581 -17.74 -10.51 29.76
N PRO A 582 -18.69 -10.10 30.62
CA PRO A 582 -19.22 -8.74 30.56
C PRO A 582 -18.12 -7.73 30.88
N ALA A 583 -18.23 -6.50 30.35
CA ALA A 583 -17.32 -5.41 30.65
C ALA A 583 -17.15 -5.17 32.17
N PRO A 584 -15.97 -4.73 32.63
CA PRO A 584 -15.68 -4.54 34.07
C PRO A 584 -16.32 -3.27 34.68
N VAL A 585 -17.34 -2.70 34.03
CA VAL A 585 -18.03 -1.45 34.41
C VAL A 585 -19.55 -1.57 34.16
N PRO A 586 -20.43 -0.95 34.98
CA PRO A 586 -21.88 -1.08 34.80
C PRO A 586 -22.44 -0.46 33.51
N ASP A 587 -23.42 -1.13 32.89
CA ASP A 587 -24.15 -0.70 31.68
C ASP A 587 -24.74 0.72 31.77
N GLY A 588 -25.03 1.19 32.99
CA GLY A 588 -25.49 2.56 33.25
C GLY A 588 -24.49 3.65 32.84
N ILE A 589 -23.19 3.34 32.72
CA ILE A 589 -22.18 4.28 32.22
C ILE A 589 -22.29 4.41 30.70
N LEU A 590 -22.54 3.33 29.97
CA LEU A 590 -22.84 3.42 28.53
C LEU A 590 -24.10 4.27 28.29
N ALA A 591 -25.11 4.12 29.14
CA ALA A 591 -26.32 4.95 29.07
C ALA A 591 -26.03 6.44 29.32
N ASP A 592 -25.14 6.79 30.26
CA ASP A 592 -24.70 8.17 30.50
C ASP A 592 -23.95 8.75 29.27
N LEU A 593 -22.98 7.99 28.74
CA LEU A 593 -22.23 8.39 27.53
C LEU A 593 -23.17 8.62 26.34
N ILE A 594 -24.13 7.73 26.09
CA ILE A 594 -25.10 7.89 24.99
C ILE A 594 -26.02 9.10 25.24
N ALA A 595 -26.50 9.28 26.47
CA ALA A 595 -27.37 10.41 26.82
C ALA A 595 -26.66 11.78 26.71
N ARG A 596 -25.35 11.82 27.01
CA ARG A 596 -24.48 13.01 26.86
C ARG A 596 -23.88 13.15 25.46
N ASN A 597 -24.19 12.23 24.54
CA ASN A 597 -23.67 12.16 23.16
C ASN A 597 -22.13 12.04 23.09
N PHE A 598 -21.51 11.33 24.04
CA PHE A 598 -20.09 11.00 24.09
C PHE A 598 -19.81 9.63 23.43
N ILE A 599 -20.17 9.54 22.15
CA ILE A 599 -20.19 8.27 21.40
C ILE A 599 -18.79 7.83 20.94
N GLY A 600 -17.86 8.77 20.76
CA GLY A 600 -16.46 8.49 20.46
C GLY A 600 -15.75 7.83 21.65
N ILE A 601 -15.93 8.38 22.86
CA ILE A 601 -15.43 7.74 24.09
C ILE A 601 -16.03 6.35 24.25
N ALA A 602 -17.34 6.19 24.02
CA ALA A 602 -18.00 4.88 24.09
C ALA A 602 -17.42 3.88 23.07
N ALA A 603 -17.11 4.31 21.85
CA ALA A 603 -16.50 3.49 20.81
C ALA A 603 -15.06 3.06 21.16
N ASP A 604 -14.23 4.01 21.58
CA ASP A 604 -12.85 3.73 21.97
C ASP A 604 -12.77 2.83 23.22
N SER A 605 -13.73 2.98 24.14
CA SER A 605 -13.90 2.13 25.31
C SER A 605 -14.30 0.70 24.92
N ALA A 606 -15.34 0.55 24.10
CA ALA A 606 -15.79 -0.76 23.64
C ALA A 606 -14.69 -1.50 22.87
N GLU A 607 -13.93 -0.83 22.01
CA GLU A 607 -12.78 -1.40 21.30
C GLU A 607 -11.68 -1.89 22.27
N ALA A 608 -11.43 -1.16 23.37
CA ALA A 608 -10.48 -1.58 24.39
C ALA A 608 -10.97 -2.83 25.17
N PHE A 609 -12.26 -2.88 25.53
CA PHE A 609 -12.83 -4.01 26.26
C PHE A 609 -12.96 -5.26 25.38
N GLU A 610 -13.37 -5.11 24.11
CA GLU A 610 -13.43 -6.21 23.14
C GLU A 610 -12.05 -6.80 22.87
N ALA A 611 -11.00 -5.98 22.75
CA ALA A 611 -9.62 -6.45 22.65
C ALA A 611 -9.17 -7.24 23.90
N GLY A 612 -9.65 -6.85 25.09
CA GLY A 612 -9.47 -7.60 26.34
C GLY A 612 -10.36 -8.85 26.49
N GLY A 613 -11.17 -9.21 25.48
CA GLY A 613 -12.09 -10.36 25.53
C GLY A 613 -13.38 -10.11 26.33
N HIS A 614 -13.69 -8.85 26.65
CA HIS A 614 -14.90 -8.43 27.34
C HIS A 614 -15.95 -7.87 26.37
N ALA A 615 -17.19 -8.34 26.46
CA ALA A 615 -18.32 -7.86 25.70
C ALA A 615 -18.89 -6.56 26.30
N TRP A 616 -19.07 -5.55 25.45
CA TRP A 616 -19.79 -4.31 25.73
C TRP A 616 -21.28 -4.45 25.29
N PRO A 617 -22.26 -3.74 25.88
CA PRO A 617 -23.68 -3.89 25.51
C PRO A 617 -24.07 -3.44 24.08
N ILE A 618 -23.15 -2.79 23.37
CA ILE A 618 -23.23 -2.41 21.95
C ILE A 618 -21.82 -2.59 21.36
N GLU A 619 -21.72 -3.13 20.15
CA GLU A 619 -20.43 -3.46 19.52
C GLU A 619 -19.60 -2.22 19.18
N ALA A 620 -18.27 -2.30 19.32
CA ALA A 620 -17.36 -1.19 19.08
C ALA A 620 -17.46 -0.63 17.66
N SER A 621 -17.67 -1.47 16.65
CA SER A 621 -17.87 -1.05 15.26
C SER A 621 -19.17 -0.26 15.04
N VAL A 622 -20.24 -0.61 15.75
CA VAL A 622 -21.51 0.13 15.76
C VAL A 622 -21.31 1.49 16.42
N LEU A 623 -20.68 1.52 17.60
CA LEU A 623 -20.38 2.76 18.32
C LEU A 623 -19.47 3.67 17.48
N ARG A 624 -18.44 3.14 16.82
CA ARG A 624 -17.56 3.90 15.91
C ARG A 624 -18.32 4.43 14.68
N THR A 625 -19.30 3.69 14.17
CA THR A 625 -20.20 4.18 13.12
C THR A 625 -21.09 5.31 13.63
N ALA A 626 -21.64 5.20 14.84
CA ALA A 626 -22.50 6.21 15.47
C ALA A 626 -21.73 7.47 15.94
N ALA A 627 -20.45 7.34 16.27
CA ALA A 627 -19.56 8.45 16.50
C ALA A 627 -19.30 9.20 15.17
N GLY A 628 -18.88 8.46 14.14
CA GLY A 628 -18.57 9.01 12.82
C GLY A 628 -19.76 9.60 12.06
N SER A 629 -20.99 9.11 12.27
CA SER A 629 -22.20 9.59 11.58
C SER A 629 -22.56 11.05 11.89
N ARG A 630 -21.93 11.63 12.92
CA ARG A 630 -22.13 12.99 13.40
C ARG A 630 -21.34 14.04 12.59
N ALA A 631 -20.41 13.59 11.75
CA ALA A 631 -19.75 14.38 10.71
C ALA A 631 -20.77 14.84 9.62
N PRO A 632 -20.43 15.81 8.75
CA PRO A 632 -21.44 16.51 7.95
C PRO A 632 -21.88 15.78 6.65
N HIS A 633 -21.11 14.81 6.15
CA HIS A 633 -21.45 13.89 5.03
C HIS A 633 -22.09 14.53 3.77
N ARG A 634 -21.54 15.65 3.27
CA ARG A 634 -22.20 16.46 2.23
C ARG A 634 -21.88 16.09 0.78
N GLU A 635 -20.69 15.55 0.50
CA GLU A 635 -20.26 15.13 -0.84
C GLU A 635 -19.48 13.80 -0.83
N TYR A 636 -19.13 13.27 -2.01
CA TYR A 636 -18.42 11.99 -2.19
C TYR A 636 -16.89 12.12 -2.02
N GLY A 637 -16.44 12.62 -0.87
CA GLY A 637 -15.01 12.78 -0.51
C GLY A 637 -14.43 11.62 0.30
N LEU A 638 -13.15 11.75 0.70
CA LEU A 638 -12.42 10.75 1.49
C LEU A 638 -13.12 10.42 2.83
N ASP A 639 -13.60 11.43 3.55
CA ASP A 639 -14.38 11.24 4.79
C ASP A 639 -15.64 10.39 4.58
N THR A 640 -16.36 10.60 3.48
CA THR A 640 -17.55 9.80 3.15
C THR A 640 -17.16 8.35 2.82
N GLN A 641 -16.03 8.13 2.14
CA GLN A 641 -15.51 6.78 1.86
C GLN A 641 -15.02 6.07 3.13
N ARG A 642 -14.30 6.76 4.02
CA ARG A 642 -13.88 6.27 5.34
C ARG A 642 -15.09 5.95 6.23
N PHE A 643 -16.10 6.82 6.29
CA PHE A 643 -17.33 6.55 7.01
C PHE A 643 -18.06 5.31 6.47
N LEU A 644 -18.15 5.19 5.14
CA LEU A 644 -18.73 4.02 4.49
C LEU A 644 -17.96 2.73 4.80
N SER A 645 -16.62 2.74 4.93
CA SER A 645 -15.88 1.52 5.29
C SER A 645 -16.19 1.08 6.72
N ILE A 646 -16.22 2.01 7.68
CA ILE A 646 -16.60 1.76 9.09
C ILE A 646 -18.04 1.21 9.16
N ALA A 647 -19.00 1.86 8.50
CA ALA A 647 -20.40 1.41 8.48
C ALA A 647 -20.59 0.04 7.82
N ASN A 648 -19.86 -0.26 6.74
CA ASN A 648 -19.92 -1.56 6.09
C ASN A 648 -19.26 -2.68 6.91
N ARG A 649 -18.27 -2.36 7.76
CA ARG A 649 -17.72 -3.30 8.75
C ARG A 649 -18.76 -3.63 9.81
N ALA A 650 -19.37 -2.63 10.45
CA ALA A 650 -20.42 -2.83 11.45
C ALA A 650 -21.61 -3.66 10.90
N LEU A 651 -22.03 -3.42 9.65
CA LEU A 651 -23.04 -4.25 8.99
C LEU A 651 -22.62 -5.72 8.76
N SER A 652 -21.33 -5.98 8.56
CA SER A 652 -20.82 -7.33 8.28
C SER A 652 -20.75 -8.22 9.53
N GLU A 653 -20.51 -7.61 10.69
CA GLU A 653 -20.37 -8.28 12.00
C GLU A 653 -21.72 -8.73 12.60
N LYS A 654 -22.85 -8.31 11.99
CA LYS A 654 -24.24 -8.67 12.36
C LYS A 654 -24.59 -8.34 13.82
N PRO A 655 -24.65 -7.05 14.18
CA PRO A 655 -24.84 -6.61 15.56
C PRO A 655 -26.15 -7.11 16.19
N GLY A 656 -26.18 -7.08 17.52
CA GLY A 656 -27.31 -7.42 18.37
C GLY A 656 -28.52 -6.51 18.19
N GLU A 657 -29.52 -6.64 19.07
CA GLU A 657 -30.76 -5.86 18.95
C GLU A 657 -30.54 -4.36 19.18
N THR A 658 -29.84 -4.01 20.26
CA THR A 658 -29.39 -2.65 20.60
C THR A 658 -28.49 -2.07 19.51
N GLY A 659 -27.44 -2.80 19.13
CA GLY A 659 -26.49 -2.36 18.11
C GLY A 659 -27.10 -2.19 16.72
N SER A 660 -28.04 -3.06 16.31
CA SER A 660 -28.78 -2.89 15.05
C SER A 660 -29.55 -1.57 15.03
N VAL A 661 -30.22 -1.21 16.12
CA VAL A 661 -31.03 0.01 16.18
C VAL A 661 -30.16 1.27 16.34
N MET A 662 -29.02 1.19 17.03
CA MET A 662 -28.04 2.29 17.04
C MET A 662 -27.40 2.51 15.67
N LEU A 663 -27.04 1.44 14.97
CA LEU A 663 -26.53 1.49 13.60
C LEU A 663 -27.59 2.06 12.63
N LEU A 664 -28.86 1.72 12.81
CA LEU A 664 -29.96 2.34 12.07
C LEU A 664 -30.03 3.84 12.33
N GLY A 665 -29.98 4.27 13.60
CA GLY A 665 -29.95 5.69 13.98
C GLY A 665 -28.81 6.46 13.32
N ALA A 666 -27.59 5.90 13.39
CA ALA A 666 -26.40 6.44 12.75
C ALA A 666 -26.53 6.55 11.22
N LEU A 667 -27.22 5.61 10.57
CA LEU A 667 -27.34 5.55 9.12
C LEU A 667 -28.47 6.39 8.53
N ILE A 668 -29.47 6.84 9.31
CA ILE A 668 -30.60 7.63 8.79
C ILE A 668 -30.12 8.87 8.01
N ARG A 669 -29.31 9.75 8.61
CA ARG A 669 -28.85 10.96 7.92
C ARG A 669 -27.91 10.66 6.74
N PRO A 670 -26.82 9.87 6.87
CA PRO A 670 -25.92 9.58 5.75
C PRO A 670 -26.62 8.94 4.55
N THR A 671 -27.60 8.05 4.77
CA THR A 671 -28.33 7.41 3.66
C THR A 671 -29.37 8.31 2.99
N ILE A 672 -29.91 9.30 3.71
CA ILE A 672 -30.70 10.39 3.12
C ILE A 672 -29.81 11.30 2.25
N LEU A 673 -28.60 11.63 2.72
CA LEU A 673 -27.69 12.55 2.04
C LEU A 673 -26.88 11.93 0.89
N GLU A 674 -26.52 10.65 0.95
CA GLU A 674 -25.69 10.01 -0.07
C GLU A 674 -26.51 9.27 -1.14
N ALA A 675 -26.54 9.82 -2.36
CA ALA A 675 -27.28 9.29 -3.51
C ALA A 675 -26.88 7.85 -3.92
N SER A 676 -25.66 7.41 -3.62
CA SER A 676 -25.15 6.09 -4.02
C SER A 676 -25.10 5.03 -2.90
N SER A 677 -25.62 5.34 -1.72
CA SER A 677 -25.52 4.46 -0.55
C SER A 677 -26.25 3.12 -0.75
N GLY A 678 -25.47 2.05 -0.96
CA GLY A 678 -25.97 0.66 -0.96
C GLY A 678 -26.57 0.21 0.39
N LEU A 679 -26.53 1.10 1.37
CA LEU A 679 -27.05 0.97 2.73
C LEU A 679 -28.56 1.22 2.80
N ARG A 680 -29.16 2.04 1.90
CA ARG A 680 -30.60 2.37 1.90
C ARG A 680 -31.49 1.13 1.99
N SER A 681 -31.15 0.09 1.23
CA SER A 681 -31.88 -1.17 1.16
C SER A 681 -31.69 -2.09 2.38
N VAL A 682 -30.76 -1.79 3.27
CA VAL A 682 -30.44 -2.59 4.47
C VAL A 682 -31.10 -2.02 5.74
N LEU A 683 -31.46 -0.73 5.74
CA LEU A 683 -32.11 -0.08 6.90
C LEU A 683 -33.34 -0.83 7.47
N PRO A 684 -34.23 -1.43 6.65
CA PRO A 684 -35.36 -2.22 7.18
C PRO A 684 -34.92 -3.48 7.93
N GLU A 685 -33.76 -4.06 7.60
CA GLU A 685 -33.20 -5.26 8.26
C GLU A 685 -32.59 -4.95 9.65
N LEU A 686 -32.31 -3.67 9.90
CA LEU A 686 -31.85 -3.13 11.19
C LEU A 686 -33.00 -2.74 12.13
N CYS A 687 -34.25 -2.73 11.67
CA CYS A 687 -35.44 -2.34 12.44
C CYS A 687 -35.87 -3.42 13.46
N ARG A 688 -34.99 -3.73 14.42
CA ARG A 688 -35.18 -4.78 15.43
C ARG A 688 -35.74 -4.23 16.75
N GLY A 689 -36.21 -5.13 17.61
CA GLY A 689 -36.67 -4.80 18.96
C GLY A 689 -37.90 -3.90 19.06
N SER A 690 -37.99 -3.15 20.16
CA SER A 690 -39.08 -2.19 20.40
C SER A 690 -38.86 -0.90 19.62
N LEU A 691 -37.68 -0.28 19.78
CA LEU A 691 -37.32 1.00 19.17
C LEU A 691 -37.33 0.96 17.63
N GLY A 692 -36.90 -0.16 17.02
CA GLY A 692 -36.91 -0.34 15.57
C GLY A 692 -38.31 -0.26 14.94
N GLN A 693 -39.39 -0.51 15.69
CA GLN A 693 -40.76 -0.40 15.18
C GLN A 693 -41.17 1.06 14.92
N HIS A 694 -40.62 2.01 15.67
CA HIS A 694 -40.82 3.45 15.43
C HIS A 694 -40.04 3.94 14.20
N LEU A 695 -38.93 3.27 13.87
CA LEU A 695 -38.04 3.61 12.77
C LEU A 695 -38.41 2.91 11.45
N LEU A 696 -39.08 1.76 11.48
CA LEU A 696 -39.44 1.00 10.27
C LEU A 696 -40.13 1.84 9.18
N PRO A 697 -41.12 2.72 9.47
CA PRO A 697 -41.73 3.56 8.44
C PRO A 697 -40.75 4.57 7.83
N VAL A 698 -39.75 5.02 8.57
CA VAL A 698 -38.66 5.89 8.09
C VAL A 698 -37.71 5.08 7.21
N ALA A 699 -37.24 3.93 7.69
CA ALA A 699 -36.33 3.03 6.97
C ALA A 699 -36.92 2.58 5.62
N GLU A 700 -38.18 2.17 5.57
CA GLU A 700 -38.91 1.88 4.33
C GLU A 700 -38.97 3.09 3.38
N SER A 701 -39.16 4.30 3.93
CA SER A 701 -39.23 5.52 3.13
C SER A 701 -37.88 5.96 2.57
N ILE A 702 -36.78 5.64 3.25
CA ILE A 702 -35.40 5.88 2.79
C ILE A 702 -34.98 4.81 1.76
N ALA A 703 -35.35 3.54 2.01
CA ALA A 703 -35.15 2.44 1.07
C ALA A 703 -35.87 2.66 -0.28
N ALA A 704 -36.96 3.43 -0.29
CA ALA A 704 -37.75 3.78 -1.47
C ALA A 704 -37.29 5.07 -2.19
N LEU A 705 -36.17 5.69 -1.81
CA LEU A 705 -35.66 6.90 -2.46
C LEU A 705 -34.98 6.59 -3.80
N ASP A 706 -35.35 7.35 -4.84
CA ASP A 706 -34.71 7.27 -6.16
C ASP A 706 -33.19 7.54 -6.07
N TYR A 707 -32.44 7.05 -7.06
CA TYR A 707 -31.01 7.35 -7.21
C TYR A 707 -30.73 8.85 -7.42
N ASP A 708 -31.69 9.57 -8.01
CA ASP A 708 -31.66 11.04 -8.20
C ASP A 708 -31.92 11.84 -6.89
N PHE A 709 -31.95 11.18 -5.73
CA PHE A 709 -32.17 11.82 -4.42
C PHE A 709 -30.95 11.62 -3.50
N PRO A 710 -30.49 12.64 -2.77
CA PRO A 710 -31.06 13.99 -2.69
C PRO A 710 -30.67 14.87 -3.89
N PRO A 711 -31.43 15.93 -4.19
CA PRO A 711 -30.93 17.05 -4.99
C PRO A 711 -29.89 17.85 -4.19
N ASP A 712 -29.32 18.90 -4.80
CA ASP A 712 -28.39 19.80 -4.12
C ASP A 712 -28.98 20.35 -2.80
N PRO A 713 -28.20 20.48 -1.72
CA PRO A 713 -28.65 21.10 -0.47
C PRO A 713 -29.32 22.49 -0.60
N ASP A 714 -28.97 23.31 -1.59
CA ASP A 714 -29.69 24.56 -1.87
C ASP A 714 -31.01 24.35 -2.62
N GLU A 715 -31.11 23.30 -3.45
CA GLU A 715 -32.41 22.86 -3.98
C GLU A 715 -33.30 22.29 -2.87
N LEU A 716 -32.76 21.53 -1.91
CA LEU A 716 -33.49 21.10 -0.72
C LEU A 716 -34.10 22.31 0.01
N ALA A 717 -33.32 23.36 0.25
CA ALA A 717 -33.82 24.60 0.87
C ALA A 717 -34.90 25.31 0.02
N ARG A 718 -34.68 25.45 -1.30
CA ARG A 718 -35.67 26.00 -2.24
C ARG A 718 -36.99 25.21 -2.27
N ILE A 719 -36.91 23.89 -2.07
CA ILE A 719 -38.04 22.96 -2.21
C ILE A 719 -38.77 22.76 -0.88
N SER A 720 -38.06 22.79 0.26
CA SER A 720 -38.61 22.78 1.63
C SER A 720 -39.26 24.12 1.99
N GLY A 721 -38.76 25.23 1.42
CA GLY A 721 -39.17 26.60 1.76
C GLY A 721 -38.28 27.26 2.82
N ALA A 722 -37.18 26.61 3.23
CA ALA A 722 -36.21 27.18 4.15
C ALA A 722 -35.45 28.36 3.51
N GLN A 723 -35.31 29.47 4.24
CA GLN A 723 -34.52 30.63 3.80
C GLN A 723 -33.03 30.41 4.09
N ARG A 724 -32.36 29.63 3.23
CA ARG A 724 -30.90 29.44 3.28
C ARG A 724 -30.15 30.50 2.45
N VAL A 725 -28.97 30.88 2.90
CA VAL A 725 -27.99 31.61 2.07
C VAL A 725 -27.38 30.63 1.05
N PRO A 726 -27.27 30.98 -0.25
CA PRO A 726 -26.70 30.08 -1.25
C PRO A 726 -25.28 29.61 -0.94
N LEU A 727 -24.94 28.38 -1.36
CA LEU A 727 -23.67 27.70 -1.14
C LEU A 727 -22.48 28.54 -1.61
N ARG A 728 -22.56 29.10 -2.82
CA ARG A 728 -21.54 30.03 -3.36
C ARG A 728 -21.27 31.23 -2.44
N LYS A 729 -22.27 31.71 -1.70
CA LYS A 729 -22.12 32.80 -0.72
C LYS A 729 -21.63 32.31 0.64
N ARG A 730 -22.05 31.13 1.09
CA ARG A 730 -21.54 30.52 2.34
C ARG A 730 -20.05 30.17 2.23
N LEU A 731 -19.65 29.52 1.14
CA LEU A 731 -18.24 29.20 0.85
C LEU A 731 -17.39 30.47 0.71
N ALA A 732 -17.91 31.50 0.04
CA ALA A 732 -17.24 32.81 -0.01
C ALA A 732 -17.03 33.41 1.38
N THR A 733 -18.06 33.40 2.25
CA THR A 733 -17.92 33.87 3.63
C THR A 733 -16.92 33.04 4.42
N GLN A 734 -16.90 31.71 4.28
CA GLN A 734 -15.93 30.83 4.96
C GLN A 734 -14.50 31.14 4.50
N LEU A 735 -14.28 31.30 3.19
CA LEU A 735 -12.98 31.67 2.63
C LEU A 735 -12.52 33.06 3.12
N SER A 736 -13.43 34.01 3.31
CA SER A 736 -13.12 35.32 3.88
C SER A 736 -12.77 35.25 5.36
N THR A 737 -13.53 34.52 6.18
CA THR A 737 -13.20 34.27 7.60
C THR A 737 -11.85 33.55 7.74
N TRP A 738 -11.55 32.61 6.83
CA TRP A 738 -10.26 31.93 6.78
C TRP A 738 -9.13 32.92 6.47
N CYS A 739 -9.27 33.75 5.43
CA CYS A 739 -8.28 34.77 5.08
C CYS A 739 -8.05 35.77 6.23
N GLU A 740 -9.12 36.26 6.88
CA GLU A 740 -9.02 37.16 8.04
C GLU A 740 -8.25 36.50 9.21
N THR A 741 -8.53 35.22 9.49
CA THR A 741 -7.88 34.45 10.55
C THR A 741 -6.40 34.20 10.25
N TYR A 742 -6.08 33.71 9.05
CA TYR A 742 -4.73 33.33 8.67
C TYR A 742 -3.82 34.54 8.36
N SER A 743 -4.39 35.71 8.02
CA SER A 743 -3.64 36.97 7.91
C SER A 743 -2.96 37.40 9.23
N GLN A 744 -3.42 36.87 10.37
CA GLN A 744 -2.87 37.13 11.70
C GLN A 744 -2.01 35.97 12.22
N LYS A 745 -2.02 34.81 11.55
CA LYS A 745 -1.34 33.59 11.97
C LYS A 745 0.16 33.69 11.66
N THR A 746 1.01 33.32 12.62
CA THR A 746 2.47 33.31 12.48
C THR A 746 3.03 31.93 12.75
N SER A 747 4.11 31.55 12.07
CA SER A 747 4.86 30.31 12.33
C SER A 747 6.34 30.59 12.57
N ARG A 748 7.04 29.62 13.18
CA ARG A 748 8.50 29.67 13.41
C ARG A 748 9.32 29.87 12.13
N TRP A 749 8.78 29.52 10.97
CA TRP A 749 9.40 29.78 9.67
C TRP A 749 8.96 31.16 9.15
N HIS A 750 9.71 32.20 9.49
CA HIS A 750 9.36 33.58 9.16
C HIS A 750 9.13 33.82 7.65
N PHE A 751 9.90 33.17 6.77
CA PHE A 751 9.69 33.28 5.32
C PHE A 751 8.40 32.57 4.85
N ALA A 752 8.06 31.41 5.42
CA ALA A 752 6.78 30.74 5.15
C ALA A 752 5.59 31.58 5.63
N THR A 753 5.71 32.23 6.80
CA THR A 753 4.71 33.18 7.29
C THR A 753 4.51 34.34 6.31
N MET A 754 5.60 34.94 5.80
CA MET A 754 5.51 36.01 4.80
C MET A 754 4.86 35.55 3.49
N PHE A 755 5.22 34.37 2.98
CA PHE A 755 4.62 33.82 1.76
C PHE A 755 3.13 33.53 1.94
N MET A 756 2.74 32.92 3.07
CA MET A 756 1.34 32.72 3.46
C MET A 756 0.56 34.03 3.48
N HIS A 757 1.09 35.08 4.13
CA HIS A 757 0.46 36.41 4.18
C HIS A 757 0.35 37.08 2.80
N HIS A 758 1.32 36.86 1.92
CA HIS A 758 1.25 37.31 0.53
C HIS A 758 0.13 36.58 -0.24
N VAL A 759 0.09 35.24 -0.20
CA VAL A 759 -0.93 34.39 -0.86
C VAL A 759 -2.36 34.74 -0.41
N ILE A 760 -2.54 35.12 0.86
CA ILE A 760 -3.81 35.55 1.47
C ILE A 760 -4.21 36.98 1.05
N SER A 761 -3.24 37.84 0.70
CA SER A 761 -3.51 39.24 0.35
C SER A 761 -4.27 39.36 -0.98
N ASP A 762 -4.96 40.49 -1.20
CA ASP A 762 -5.68 40.79 -2.45
C ASP A 762 -4.81 40.80 -3.73
N GLN A 763 -3.48 40.65 -3.60
CA GLN A 763 -2.53 40.47 -4.71
C GLN A 763 -2.05 39.03 -4.90
N GLY A 764 -2.18 38.17 -3.87
CA GLY A 764 -1.80 36.76 -3.92
C GLY A 764 -2.95 35.88 -4.44
N LEU A 765 -2.63 34.63 -4.77
CA LEU A 765 -3.53 33.72 -5.49
C LEU A 765 -4.89 33.51 -4.80
N ILE A 766 -4.89 33.15 -3.51
CA ILE A 766 -6.11 32.87 -2.75
C ILE A 766 -6.88 34.16 -2.45
N GLY A 767 -6.19 35.23 -2.06
CA GLY A 767 -6.82 36.52 -1.77
C GLY A 767 -7.41 37.21 -3.00
N ALA A 768 -6.76 37.12 -4.16
CA ALA A 768 -7.30 37.60 -5.43
C ALA A 768 -8.54 36.80 -5.86
N ALA A 769 -8.51 35.46 -5.72
CA ALA A 769 -9.69 34.62 -5.97
C ALA A 769 -10.86 35.00 -5.04
N ARG A 770 -10.63 35.13 -3.72
CA ARG A 770 -11.61 35.64 -2.74
C ARG A 770 -12.20 36.99 -3.17
N ALA A 771 -11.33 37.96 -3.48
CA ALA A 771 -11.75 39.31 -3.83
C ALA A 771 -12.55 39.37 -5.15
N ALA A 772 -12.27 38.47 -6.11
CA ALA A 772 -13.06 38.32 -7.33
C ALA A 772 -14.43 37.64 -7.06
N ILE A 773 -14.45 36.62 -6.20
CA ILE A 773 -15.67 35.92 -5.75
C ILE A 773 -16.62 36.88 -5.03
N GLU A 774 -16.14 37.68 -4.08
CA GLU A 774 -16.94 38.69 -3.36
C GLU A 774 -17.57 39.71 -4.32
N LYS A 775 -16.78 40.19 -5.30
CA LYS A 775 -17.22 41.13 -6.33
C LYS A 775 -18.12 40.50 -7.41
N ASN A 776 -18.28 39.17 -7.39
CA ASN A 776 -18.96 38.38 -8.42
C ASN A 776 -18.40 38.66 -9.83
N ALA A 777 -17.08 38.78 -9.93
CA ALA A 777 -16.37 39.12 -11.16
C ALA A 777 -16.34 37.91 -12.14
N PRO A 778 -16.36 38.14 -13.46
CA PRO A 778 -16.50 37.06 -14.46
C PRO A 778 -15.26 36.15 -14.56
N ASP A 779 -14.11 36.64 -14.10
CA ASP A 779 -12.80 35.98 -14.02
C ASP A 779 -12.58 35.22 -12.70
N ALA A 780 -13.51 35.32 -11.73
CA ALA A 780 -13.42 34.61 -10.46
C ALA A 780 -13.23 33.08 -10.62
N PRO A 781 -13.87 32.37 -11.58
CA PRO A 781 -13.61 30.94 -11.79
C PRO A 781 -12.19 30.64 -12.28
N SER A 782 -11.64 31.47 -13.18
CA SER A 782 -10.25 31.32 -13.65
C SER A 782 -9.22 31.61 -12.57
N LEU A 783 -9.48 32.59 -11.70
CA LEU A 783 -8.63 32.89 -10.55
C LEU A 783 -8.70 31.80 -9.48
N ALA A 784 -9.89 31.23 -9.23
CA ALA A 784 -10.07 30.12 -8.30
C ALA A 784 -9.36 28.84 -8.77
N ARG A 785 -9.47 28.48 -10.06
CA ARG A 785 -8.72 27.34 -10.64
C ARG A 785 -7.21 27.58 -10.55
N ARG A 786 -6.74 28.74 -11.03
CA ARG A 786 -5.31 29.12 -10.95
C ARG A 786 -4.77 29.01 -9.52
N ALA A 787 -5.54 29.38 -8.50
CA ALA A 787 -5.09 29.28 -7.11
C ALA A 787 -4.97 27.84 -6.61
N ILE A 788 -5.76 26.90 -7.14
CA ILE A 788 -5.62 25.45 -6.89
C ILE A 788 -4.43 24.91 -7.68
N ASP A 789 -4.44 25.08 -9.01
CA ASP A 789 -3.43 24.59 -9.95
C ASP A 789 -1.98 25.05 -9.64
N GLN A 790 -1.82 26.05 -8.76
CA GLN A 790 -0.53 26.65 -8.37
C GLN A 790 -0.18 26.48 -6.87
N LEU A 791 -1.00 25.79 -6.07
CA LEU A 791 -0.76 25.57 -4.64
C LEU A 791 -1.14 24.17 -4.12
N ASP A 792 -1.69 23.29 -4.97
CA ASP A 792 -2.17 21.94 -4.58
C ASP A 792 -1.03 20.95 -4.24
N SER A 793 0.21 21.22 -4.66
CA SER A 793 1.37 20.37 -4.37
C SER A 793 2.53 21.09 -3.67
N HIS A 794 3.39 20.30 -3.02
CA HIS A 794 4.64 20.77 -2.41
C HIS A 794 5.57 21.45 -3.43
N SER A 795 5.57 21.01 -4.69
CA SER A 795 6.39 21.57 -5.77
C SER A 795 5.91 22.95 -6.19
N ASP A 796 4.60 23.14 -6.35
CA ASP A 796 4.01 24.41 -6.80
C ASP A 796 4.12 25.49 -5.71
N ILE A 797 3.96 25.07 -4.45
CA ILE A 797 4.25 25.90 -3.27
C ILE A 797 5.73 26.33 -3.25
N GLU A 798 6.70 25.45 -3.55
CA GLU A 798 8.11 25.87 -3.64
C GLU A 798 8.32 26.83 -4.81
N ALA A 799 7.81 26.52 -6.01
CA ALA A 799 7.96 27.33 -7.20
C ALA A 799 7.44 28.77 -7.00
N HIS A 800 6.20 28.94 -6.53
CA HIS A 800 5.65 30.27 -6.24
C HIS A 800 6.32 30.96 -5.05
N SER A 801 6.89 30.20 -4.10
CA SER A 801 7.73 30.81 -3.04
C SER A 801 9.04 31.40 -3.58
N VAL A 802 9.59 30.83 -4.67
CA VAL A 802 10.79 31.34 -5.35
C VAL A 802 10.46 32.55 -6.21
N GLU A 803 9.29 32.59 -6.88
CA GLU A 803 8.79 33.79 -7.55
C GLU A 803 8.60 34.93 -6.55
N PHE A 804 7.90 34.68 -5.44
CA PHE A 804 7.76 35.65 -4.34
C PHE A 804 9.10 36.05 -3.72
N ALA A 805 10.07 35.14 -3.60
CA ALA A 805 11.41 35.47 -3.13
C ALA A 805 12.11 36.45 -4.07
N ALA A 806 11.93 36.32 -5.39
CA ALA A 806 12.48 37.24 -6.38
C ALA A 806 11.79 38.62 -6.34
N GLU A 807 10.45 38.66 -6.28
CA GLU A 807 9.68 39.92 -6.18
C GLU A 807 9.99 40.68 -4.89
N ALA A 808 10.14 39.97 -3.76
CA ALA A 808 10.51 40.54 -2.47
C ALA A 808 11.99 40.98 -2.36
N GLY A 809 12.80 40.78 -3.41
CA GLY A 809 14.23 41.09 -3.41
C GLY A 809 15.06 40.20 -2.48
N ARG A 810 14.60 38.96 -2.25
CA ARG A 810 15.16 37.98 -1.32
C ARG A 810 15.59 36.68 -2.01
N ASN A 811 16.18 36.77 -3.20
CA ASN A 811 16.49 35.66 -4.10
C ASN A 811 17.33 34.50 -3.49
N ALA A 812 17.94 34.70 -2.32
CA ALA A 812 18.67 33.68 -1.56
C ALA A 812 17.83 32.98 -0.45
N SER A 813 16.59 33.41 -0.22
CA SER A 813 15.63 32.78 0.69
C SER A 813 14.83 31.72 -0.06
N ARG A 814 14.98 30.46 0.35
CA ARG A 814 14.06 29.37 -0.02
C ARG A 814 13.19 29.01 1.17
N LEU A 815 12.09 28.31 0.92
CA LEU A 815 11.38 27.63 2.00
C LEU A 815 12.24 26.48 2.57
N HIS A 816 12.09 26.23 3.87
CA HIS A 816 12.58 25.00 4.49
C HIS A 816 11.59 23.87 4.18
N PRO A 817 12.00 22.60 3.95
CA PRO A 817 11.08 21.51 3.59
C PRO A 817 9.87 21.36 4.55
N LYS A 818 10.12 21.27 5.87
CA LYS A 818 9.06 21.29 6.90
C LYS A 818 8.18 22.56 6.93
N GLY A 819 8.63 23.64 6.28
CA GLY A 819 7.84 24.86 6.04
C GLY A 819 6.93 24.75 4.81
N ILE A 820 7.32 23.99 3.79
CA ILE A 820 6.47 23.62 2.65
C ILE A 820 5.36 22.67 3.13
N GLU A 821 5.72 21.62 3.89
CA GLU A 821 4.74 20.72 4.54
C GLU A 821 3.73 21.50 5.39
N TYR A 822 4.19 22.50 6.14
CA TYR A 822 3.33 23.36 6.94
C TYR A 822 2.36 24.18 6.07
N LEU A 823 2.87 24.80 4.99
CA LEU A 823 2.08 25.61 4.07
C LEU A 823 1.01 24.80 3.34
N HIS A 824 1.36 23.61 2.85
CA HIS A 824 0.41 22.67 2.23
C HIS A 824 -0.75 22.39 3.19
N ARG A 825 -0.46 21.97 4.43
CA ARG A 825 -1.47 21.75 5.49
C ARG A 825 -2.25 23.02 5.89
N GLN A 826 -1.80 24.22 5.52
CA GLN A 826 -2.59 25.45 5.71
C GLN A 826 -3.46 25.74 4.48
N PHE A 827 -3.05 25.32 3.27
CA PHE A 827 -3.74 25.57 2.01
C PHE A 827 -4.77 24.48 1.65
N ASP A 828 -4.68 23.26 2.18
CA ASP A 828 -5.68 22.18 2.00
C ASP A 828 -7.13 22.69 2.20
N GLU A 829 -7.37 23.49 3.25
CA GLU A 829 -8.68 24.06 3.60
C GLU A 829 -9.20 25.09 2.57
N PRO A 830 -8.51 26.21 2.27
CA PRO A 830 -8.99 27.20 1.31
C PRO A 830 -9.03 26.70 -0.14
N LEU A 831 -8.14 25.77 -0.54
CA LEU A 831 -8.21 25.15 -1.87
C LEU A 831 -9.46 24.27 -1.99
N GLY A 832 -9.77 23.47 -0.96
CA GLY A 832 -11.04 22.74 -0.88
C GLY A 832 -12.28 23.63 -0.90
N LEU A 833 -12.23 24.83 -0.30
CA LEU A 833 -13.29 25.83 -0.39
C LEU A 833 -13.43 26.44 -1.81
N LEU A 834 -12.32 26.68 -2.50
CA LEU A 834 -12.31 27.20 -3.88
C LEU A 834 -12.83 26.19 -4.90
N ASP A 835 -12.40 24.93 -4.80
CA ASP A 835 -12.91 23.81 -5.61
C ASP A 835 -14.41 23.57 -5.37
N SER A 836 -14.85 23.57 -4.10
CA SER A 836 -16.26 23.51 -3.74
C SER A 836 -17.07 24.68 -4.34
N TRP A 837 -16.47 25.88 -4.39
CA TRP A 837 -17.12 27.06 -4.97
C TRP A 837 -17.21 26.98 -6.50
N LEU A 838 -16.19 26.47 -7.17
CA LEU A 838 -16.18 26.20 -8.61
C LEU A 838 -17.27 25.19 -8.98
N LYS A 839 -17.33 24.06 -8.27
CA LYS A 839 -18.38 23.05 -8.43
C LYS A 839 -19.78 23.64 -8.24
N ALA A 840 -19.97 24.51 -7.26
CA ALA A 840 -21.24 25.21 -7.05
C ALA A 840 -21.55 26.24 -8.17
N ALA A 841 -20.54 26.94 -8.70
CA ALA A 841 -20.67 27.90 -9.80
C ALA A 841 -21.05 27.24 -11.13
N GLU A 842 -20.49 26.08 -11.43
CA GLU A 842 -20.77 25.33 -12.66
C GLU A 842 -22.17 24.69 -12.64
N ARG A 843 -22.59 24.14 -11.49
CA ARG A 843 -23.91 23.51 -11.31
C ARG A 843 -25.08 24.47 -11.51
N GLU A 844 -24.94 25.75 -11.14
CA GLU A 844 -25.98 26.79 -11.36
C GLU A 844 -26.34 26.96 -12.84
N GLY A 845 -25.44 26.63 -13.77
CA GLY A 845 -25.69 26.68 -15.21
C GLY A 845 -26.49 25.49 -15.79
N SER A 846 -26.69 24.41 -15.02
CA SER A 846 -27.11 23.10 -15.56
C SER A 846 -28.46 22.56 -15.08
N GLN A 847 -29.25 23.30 -14.30
CA GLN A 847 -30.48 22.80 -13.68
C GLN A 847 -31.60 22.46 -14.69
N GLY A 848 -31.67 21.19 -15.08
CA GLY A 848 -32.80 20.63 -15.84
C GLY A 848 -34.06 20.50 -14.98
N GLN A 849 -35.21 20.92 -15.51
CA GLN A 849 -36.52 20.92 -14.82
C GLN A 849 -37.13 19.52 -14.63
N LYS A 850 -36.43 18.62 -13.91
CA LYS A 850 -37.05 17.42 -13.33
C LYS A 850 -38.12 17.85 -12.30
N SER A 851 -39.11 17.01 -12.05
CA SER A 851 -40.38 17.45 -11.47
C SER A 851 -40.31 17.79 -9.97
N ASP A 852 -40.01 19.07 -9.69
CA ASP A 852 -40.16 19.80 -8.42
C ASP A 852 -41.30 19.26 -7.52
N ALA A 853 -42.48 19.00 -8.12
CA ALA A 853 -43.67 18.50 -7.41
C ALA A 853 -43.54 17.06 -6.87
N LYS A 854 -42.83 16.16 -7.56
CA LYS A 854 -42.50 14.81 -7.04
C LYS A 854 -41.56 14.94 -5.84
N LEU A 855 -40.55 15.79 -5.96
CA LEU A 855 -39.52 15.97 -4.94
C LEU A 855 -40.09 16.60 -3.65
N ARG A 856 -40.96 17.62 -3.75
CA ARG A 856 -41.74 18.14 -2.61
C ARG A 856 -42.54 17.05 -1.89
N ALA A 857 -43.19 16.16 -2.64
CA ALA A 857 -43.98 15.07 -2.06
C ALA A 857 -43.09 14.04 -1.33
N THR A 858 -41.93 13.70 -1.89
CA THR A 858 -40.93 12.84 -1.24
C THR A 858 -40.39 13.46 0.06
N ILE A 859 -39.97 14.74 0.02
CA ILE A 859 -39.47 15.49 1.18
C ILE A 859 -40.51 15.56 2.29
N GLY A 860 -41.72 16.03 1.99
CA GLY A 860 -42.77 16.18 3.00
C GLY A 860 -43.18 14.84 3.63
N ASN A 861 -43.15 13.74 2.86
CA ASN A 861 -43.37 12.39 3.38
C ASN A 861 -42.20 11.89 4.26
N LEU A 862 -40.94 12.19 3.93
CA LEU A 862 -39.80 11.89 4.80
C LEU A 862 -39.88 12.67 6.13
N GLN A 863 -40.05 13.99 6.08
CA GLN A 863 -40.19 14.86 7.25
C GLN A 863 -41.32 14.36 8.16
N THR A 864 -42.53 14.17 7.62
CA THR A 864 -43.71 13.68 8.37
C THR A 864 -43.48 12.31 9.03
N ARG A 865 -42.57 11.48 8.52
CA ARG A 865 -42.21 10.18 9.13
C ARG A 865 -41.14 10.34 10.20
N LEU A 866 -40.10 11.14 9.95
CA LEU A 866 -39.03 11.45 10.90
C LEU A 866 -39.57 12.17 12.14
N GLU A 867 -40.47 13.13 11.98
CA GLU A 867 -41.15 13.82 13.09
C GLU A 867 -41.89 12.84 14.01
N LYS A 868 -42.61 11.88 13.42
CA LYS A 868 -43.36 10.85 14.16
C LYS A 868 -42.45 9.83 14.82
N ALA A 869 -41.35 9.46 14.18
CA ALA A 869 -40.34 8.58 14.78
C ALA A 869 -39.65 9.27 15.96
N ALA A 870 -39.18 10.50 15.80
CA ALA A 870 -38.57 11.29 16.86
C ALA A 870 -39.52 11.46 18.06
N GLY A 871 -40.76 11.92 17.83
CA GLY A 871 -41.75 12.09 18.90
C GLY A 871 -42.17 10.78 19.60
N ALA A 872 -42.08 9.63 18.94
CA ALA A 872 -42.32 8.33 19.57
C ALA A 872 -41.10 7.84 20.38
N LEU A 873 -39.89 8.03 19.86
CA LEU A 873 -38.65 7.71 20.56
C LEU A 873 -38.41 8.62 21.77
N GLU A 874 -38.80 9.90 21.69
CA GLU A 874 -38.83 10.82 22.83
C GLU A 874 -39.78 10.31 23.93
N ALA A 875 -40.95 9.77 23.58
CA ALA A 875 -41.88 9.18 24.54
C ALA A 875 -41.32 7.91 25.20
N GLU A 876 -40.59 7.05 24.46
CA GLU A 876 -39.90 5.89 25.04
C GLU A 876 -38.68 6.29 25.90
N SER A 877 -37.97 7.37 25.56
CA SER A 877 -36.89 7.93 26.38
C SER A 877 -37.38 8.47 27.74
N GLY A 878 -38.69 8.70 27.87
CA GLY A 878 -39.36 9.07 29.12
C GLY A 878 -39.81 7.90 30.00
N ASN A 879 -39.59 6.65 29.58
CA ASN A 879 -40.05 5.46 30.32
C ASN A 879 -38.99 4.88 31.27
N ASP A 880 -39.45 4.29 32.39
CA ASP A 880 -38.65 3.56 33.39
C ASP A 880 -38.15 2.18 32.89
N ARG A 881 -37.72 2.09 31.63
CA ARG A 881 -37.09 0.91 31.05
C ARG A 881 -35.58 0.87 31.35
N ASP A 882 -34.93 -0.17 30.81
CA ASP A 882 -33.48 -0.30 30.72
C ASP A 882 -32.80 1.05 30.41
N PRO A 883 -31.80 1.48 31.20
CA PRO A 883 -31.09 2.74 30.94
C PRO A 883 -30.46 2.80 29.54
N VAL A 884 -29.99 1.68 28.97
CA VAL A 884 -29.36 1.70 27.63
C VAL A 884 -30.42 1.90 26.54
N GLU A 885 -31.53 1.15 26.54
CA GLU A 885 -32.67 1.37 25.63
C GLU A 885 -33.20 2.81 25.74
N ARG A 886 -33.29 3.38 26.96
CA ARG A 886 -33.76 4.75 27.18
C ARG A 886 -32.83 5.81 26.59
N ALA A 887 -31.52 5.71 26.86
CA ALA A 887 -30.52 6.63 26.33
C ALA A 887 -30.44 6.54 24.80
N LEU A 888 -30.47 5.31 24.26
CA LEU A 888 -30.50 5.04 22.83
C LEU A 888 -31.73 5.65 22.14
N ALA A 889 -32.92 5.55 22.74
CA ALA A 889 -34.14 6.19 22.22
C ALA A 889 -33.99 7.71 22.11
N GLY A 890 -33.45 8.37 23.14
CA GLY A 890 -33.17 9.81 23.13
C GLY A 890 -32.13 10.21 22.08
N TRP A 891 -31.03 9.46 21.95
CA TRP A 891 -29.99 9.71 20.96
C TRP A 891 -30.49 9.55 19.52
N ILE A 892 -31.29 8.51 19.24
CA ILE A 892 -31.86 8.32 17.89
C ILE A 892 -32.90 9.40 17.57
N ALA A 893 -33.68 9.88 18.56
CA ALA A 893 -34.57 11.02 18.35
C ALA A 893 -33.78 12.30 17.95
N LEU A 894 -32.60 12.52 18.55
CA LEU A 894 -31.68 13.59 18.13
C LEU A 894 -31.20 13.37 16.69
N GLN A 895 -30.75 12.16 16.31
CA GLN A 895 -30.32 11.87 14.93
C GLN A 895 -31.47 12.03 13.91
N ALA A 896 -32.71 11.68 14.28
CA ALA A 896 -33.90 11.90 13.44
C ALA A 896 -34.19 13.40 13.25
N ARG A 897 -34.00 14.23 14.29
CA ARG A 897 -34.09 15.70 14.20
C ARG A 897 -32.97 16.30 13.36
N GLU A 898 -31.73 15.84 13.51
CA GLU A 898 -30.60 16.23 12.64
C GLU A 898 -30.85 15.86 11.17
N ALA A 899 -31.53 14.74 10.91
CA ALA A 899 -31.93 14.35 9.56
C ALA A 899 -33.07 15.21 8.97
N ILE A 900 -34.01 15.71 9.79
CA ILE A 900 -35.02 16.68 9.34
C ILE A 900 -34.32 17.98 8.90
N LEU A 901 -33.42 18.51 9.73
CA LEU A 901 -32.63 19.72 9.40
C LEU A 901 -31.83 19.52 8.11
N ALA A 902 -31.24 18.33 7.90
CA ALA A 902 -30.53 17.97 6.67
C ALA A 902 -31.46 17.99 5.44
N ILE A 903 -32.67 17.43 5.54
CA ILE A 903 -33.69 17.44 4.46
C ILE A 903 -34.18 18.87 4.16
N GLU A 904 -34.22 19.75 5.15
CA GLU A 904 -34.55 21.16 4.95
C GLU A 904 -33.44 21.94 4.22
N GLY A 905 -32.27 21.33 4.01
CA GLY A 905 -31.10 21.97 3.43
C GLY A 905 -30.25 22.70 4.47
N SER A 906 -30.30 22.32 5.75
CA SER A 906 -29.39 22.88 6.77
C SER A 906 -28.01 22.24 6.71
N ASP A 907 -27.00 22.97 7.17
CA ASP A 907 -25.63 22.47 7.34
C ASP A 907 -25.53 21.58 8.60
N SER A 908 -26.18 20.43 8.58
CA SER A 908 -26.18 19.45 9.68
C SER A 908 -24.80 18.82 9.93
N GLY A 909 -24.49 18.55 11.19
CA GLY A 909 -23.24 17.96 11.66
C GLY A 909 -22.81 18.62 12.99
N SER A 910 -22.29 17.84 13.93
CA SER A 910 -21.81 18.34 15.24
C SER A 910 -20.29 18.53 15.29
N PHE A 911 -19.63 18.27 14.17
CA PHE A 911 -18.19 18.27 13.94
C PHE A 911 -17.93 18.70 12.48
N ALA A 912 -16.74 19.21 12.18
CA ALA A 912 -16.33 19.58 10.83
C ALA A 912 -15.93 18.36 9.98
N THR A 913 -15.23 17.39 10.55
CA THR A 913 -14.69 16.21 9.83
C THR A 913 -15.07 14.89 10.51
N LEU A 914 -14.85 13.77 9.81
CA LEU A 914 -14.95 12.42 10.37
C LEU A 914 -13.90 12.18 11.45
N GLU A 915 -12.67 12.63 11.22
CA GLU A 915 -11.54 12.48 12.16
C GLU A 915 -11.88 13.14 13.51
N GLU A 916 -12.43 14.37 13.47
CA GLU A 916 -12.88 15.10 14.65
C GLU A 916 -14.07 14.40 15.34
N ALA A 917 -15.05 13.91 14.57
CA ALA A 917 -16.23 13.19 15.08
C ALA A 917 -15.91 11.85 15.77
N LEU A 918 -14.75 11.27 15.48
CA LEU A 918 -14.22 10.07 16.12
C LEU A 918 -13.31 10.40 17.33
N THR A 919 -12.46 11.43 17.24
CA THR A 919 -11.34 11.63 18.17
C THR A 919 -11.50 12.78 19.17
N ALA A 920 -12.20 13.87 18.83
CA ALA A 920 -12.16 15.11 19.62
C ALA A 920 -12.87 15.03 21.00
N GLU A 921 -13.59 13.95 21.28
CA GLU A 921 -14.10 13.68 22.63
C GLU A 921 -13.02 13.17 23.58
N ARG A 922 -11.89 12.65 23.08
CA ARG A 922 -10.77 12.22 23.92
C ARG A 922 -10.25 13.36 24.80
N ASP A 923 -10.37 14.61 24.35
CA ASP A 923 -10.05 15.81 25.14
C ASP A 923 -10.88 15.99 26.43
N LEU A 924 -11.97 15.23 26.62
CA LEU A 924 -12.72 15.18 27.88
C LEU A 924 -12.10 14.20 28.91
N LEU A 925 -11.10 13.41 28.51
CA LEU A 925 -10.43 12.43 29.38
C LEU A 925 -9.19 13.07 30.06
N PRO A 926 -8.80 12.62 31.27
CA PRO A 926 -7.55 13.05 31.91
C PRO A 926 -6.33 12.81 31.02
N ALA A 927 -5.30 13.66 31.10
CA ALA A 927 -4.09 13.56 30.27
C ALA A 927 -3.50 12.14 30.26
N ALA A 928 -3.23 11.58 31.44
CA ALA A 928 -2.69 10.22 31.58
C ALA A 928 -3.58 9.13 30.96
N THR A 929 -4.91 9.32 30.87
CA THR A 929 -5.80 8.40 30.15
C THR A 929 -5.61 8.53 28.63
N ARG A 930 -5.46 9.76 28.11
CA ARG A 930 -5.26 10.03 26.67
C ARG A 930 -3.92 9.50 26.18
N ASP A 931 -2.87 9.62 26.99
CA ASP A 931 -1.55 9.08 26.70
C ASP A 931 -1.60 7.54 26.68
N ALA A 932 -2.20 6.93 27.72
CA ALA A 932 -2.37 5.49 27.83
C ALA A 932 -3.29 4.87 26.76
N ILE A 933 -4.17 5.64 26.10
CA ILE A 933 -5.00 5.16 24.97
C ILE A 933 -4.15 4.78 23.76
N ASN A 934 -2.97 5.39 23.59
CA ASN A 934 -2.06 5.08 22.48
C ASN A 934 -1.18 3.85 22.76
N ALA A 935 -1.15 3.34 24.00
CA ALA A 935 -0.45 2.12 24.38
C ALA A 935 -1.45 0.96 24.52
N SER A 936 -1.34 -0.07 23.67
CA SER A 936 -2.22 -1.25 23.64
C SER A 936 -2.49 -1.84 25.02
N ASP A 937 -1.43 -2.00 25.80
CA ASP A 937 -1.39 -2.78 27.03
C ASP A 937 -2.00 -2.00 28.22
N LEU A 938 -2.01 -0.67 28.14
CA LEU A 938 -2.53 0.22 29.18
C LEU A 938 -3.97 0.69 28.89
N ARG A 939 -4.37 0.73 27.60
CA ARG A 939 -5.67 1.25 27.14
C ARG A 939 -6.88 0.62 27.85
N PHE A 940 -6.84 -0.68 28.15
CA PHE A 940 -7.91 -1.39 28.87
C PHE A 940 -8.14 -0.84 30.28
N ASP A 941 -7.07 -0.75 31.07
CA ASP A 941 -7.15 -0.27 32.46
C ASP A 941 -7.37 1.24 32.53
N ALA A 942 -6.81 2.01 31.58
CA ALA A 942 -7.04 3.44 31.46
C ALA A 942 -8.53 3.78 31.27
N PHE A 943 -9.22 3.09 30.35
CA PHE A 943 -10.68 3.24 30.19
C PHE A 943 -11.44 2.70 31.40
N ARG A 944 -11.05 1.56 31.97
CA ARG A 944 -11.72 1.00 33.17
C ARG A 944 -11.70 2.00 34.33
N VAL A 945 -10.59 2.68 34.57
CA VAL A 945 -10.46 3.71 35.62
C VAL A 945 -11.30 4.94 35.26
N ALA A 946 -11.07 5.56 34.11
CA ALA A 946 -11.74 6.81 33.72
C ALA A 946 -13.27 6.70 33.69
N LEU A 947 -13.80 5.55 33.25
CA LEU A 947 -15.25 5.28 33.25
C LEU A 947 -15.82 5.02 34.65
N THR A 948 -15.02 4.46 35.57
CA THR A 948 -15.44 4.21 36.96
C THR A 948 -15.45 5.50 37.78
N GLU A 949 -14.53 6.42 37.51
CA GLU A 949 -14.48 7.75 38.12
C GLU A 949 -15.52 8.71 37.50
N GLY A 950 -15.83 8.52 36.21
CA GLY A 950 -16.84 9.25 35.46
C GLY A 950 -16.23 10.32 34.55
N ILE A 951 -16.77 10.43 33.33
CA ILE A 951 -16.29 11.41 32.34
C ILE A 951 -16.78 12.81 32.76
N PRO A 952 -15.89 13.79 32.96
CA PRO A 952 -16.26 15.14 33.39
C PRO A 952 -17.10 15.88 32.33
N ASP A 953 -17.89 16.87 32.77
CA ASP A 953 -18.54 17.80 31.84
C ASP A 953 -17.52 18.75 31.21
N PRO A 954 -17.75 19.32 30.01
CA PRO A 954 -16.74 20.11 29.28
C PRO A 954 -16.10 21.27 30.05
N ALA A 955 -16.84 21.92 30.95
CA ALA A 955 -16.31 22.97 31.82
C ALA A 955 -15.39 22.44 32.94
N GLU A 956 -15.66 21.23 33.45
CA GLU A 956 -14.78 20.54 34.39
C GLU A 956 -13.57 19.96 33.66
N ALA A 957 -13.75 19.37 32.47
CA ALA A 957 -12.66 18.91 31.61
C ALA A 957 -11.69 20.05 31.28
N LEU A 958 -12.19 21.25 30.95
CA LEU A 958 -11.37 22.43 30.70
C LEU A 958 -10.62 22.90 31.95
N ALA A 959 -11.26 22.90 33.13
CA ALA A 959 -10.61 23.23 34.39
C ALA A 959 -9.55 22.18 34.80
N ARG A 960 -9.81 20.91 34.51
CA ARG A 960 -8.88 19.79 34.74
C ARG A 960 -7.68 19.85 33.80
N ALA A 961 -7.90 20.05 32.49
CA ALA A 961 -6.85 20.22 31.50
C ALA A 961 -5.94 21.42 31.81
N ARG A 962 -6.49 22.54 32.28
CA ARG A 962 -5.71 23.69 32.81
C ARG A 962 -4.84 23.30 34.01
N HIS A 963 -5.40 22.53 34.97
CA HIS A 963 -4.66 22.09 36.16
C HIS A 963 -3.58 21.04 35.85
N GLU A 964 -3.85 20.15 34.91
CA GLU A 964 -2.93 19.13 34.37
C GLU A 964 -1.93 19.72 33.36
N ALA A 965 -1.99 21.03 33.06
CA ALA A 965 -1.17 21.71 32.05
C ALA A 965 -1.29 21.16 30.61
N ALA A 966 -2.41 20.51 30.30
CA ALA A 966 -2.82 20.18 28.95
C ALA A 966 -3.44 21.42 28.27
N PHE A 967 -2.60 22.41 27.93
CA PHE A 967 -3.04 23.73 27.50
C PHE A 967 -3.56 23.79 26.05
N ASP A 968 -2.99 23.02 25.13
CA ASP A 968 -3.51 22.90 23.76
C ASP A 968 -4.90 22.21 23.78
N THR A 969 -5.05 21.20 24.64
CA THR A 969 -6.32 20.57 24.97
C THR A 969 -7.33 21.54 25.58
N ALA A 970 -6.92 22.37 26.55
CA ALA A 970 -7.78 23.39 27.14
C ALA A 970 -8.26 24.41 26.10
N MET A 971 -7.41 24.80 25.15
CA MET A 971 -7.78 25.67 24.02
C MET A 971 -8.79 24.99 23.08
N ARG A 972 -8.60 23.71 22.73
CA ARG A 972 -9.57 22.97 21.91
C ARG A 972 -10.94 22.84 22.60
N LEU A 973 -10.96 22.53 23.89
CA LEU A 973 -12.20 22.51 24.69
C LEU A 973 -12.87 23.89 24.75
N ALA A 974 -12.10 24.96 24.96
CA ALA A 974 -12.61 26.33 25.00
C ALA A 974 -13.31 26.71 23.69
N ALA A 975 -12.64 26.50 22.55
CA ALA A 975 -13.18 26.77 21.23
C ALA A 975 -14.42 25.91 20.92
N ARG A 976 -14.31 24.57 21.06
CA ARG A 976 -15.36 23.61 20.68
C ARG A 976 -16.65 23.78 21.48
N PHE A 977 -16.56 24.13 22.77
CA PHE A 977 -17.73 24.34 23.64
C PHE A 977 -18.09 25.82 23.83
N SER A 978 -17.43 26.74 23.10
CA SER A 978 -17.66 28.20 23.19
C SER A 978 -17.53 28.77 24.61
N ILE A 979 -16.52 28.30 25.35
CA ILE A 979 -16.21 28.74 26.71
C ILE A 979 -15.14 29.84 26.62
N ASP A 980 -15.47 31.06 27.05
CA ASP A 980 -14.53 32.19 27.11
C ASP A 980 -13.48 31.96 28.20
N ALA A 981 -12.33 31.38 27.81
CA ALA A 981 -11.25 30.97 28.70
C ALA A 981 -9.84 31.35 28.22
N ASP A 982 -9.67 31.84 26.99
CA ASP A 982 -8.38 32.17 26.35
C ASP A 982 -7.42 32.96 27.25
N ALA A 983 -7.91 34.04 27.88
CA ALA A 983 -7.11 34.92 28.72
C ALA A 983 -6.66 34.26 30.04
N ASP A 984 -7.47 33.32 30.52
CA ASP A 984 -7.22 32.52 31.73
C ASP A 984 -6.17 31.42 31.44
N ILE A 985 -6.35 30.71 30.31
CA ILE A 985 -5.42 29.66 29.82
C ILE A 985 -4.02 30.26 29.59
N ARG A 986 -3.92 31.40 28.88
CA ARG A 986 -2.61 32.04 28.60
C ARG A 986 -1.90 32.54 29.86
N ARG A 987 -2.65 32.95 30.90
CA ARG A 987 -2.05 33.28 32.22
C ARG A 987 -1.45 32.02 32.85
N GLU A 988 -2.23 30.94 32.93
CA GLU A 988 -1.81 29.70 33.60
C GLU A 988 -0.69 28.97 32.83
N MET A 989 -0.66 29.07 31.49
CA MET A 989 0.51 28.69 30.67
C MET A 989 1.79 29.39 31.12
N SER A 990 1.71 30.72 31.36
CA SER A 990 2.86 31.53 31.76
C SER A 990 3.32 31.21 33.18
N GLU A 991 2.37 31.13 34.13
CA GLU A 991 2.64 30.78 35.53
C GLU A 991 3.20 29.36 35.68
N PHE A 992 2.72 28.39 34.88
CA PHE A 992 3.26 27.03 34.84
C PHE A 992 4.67 26.99 34.23
N ALA A 993 4.90 27.71 33.12
CA ALA A 993 6.21 27.77 32.48
C ALA A 993 7.30 28.34 33.40
N GLU A 994 7.03 29.49 34.05
CA GLU A 994 7.95 30.10 35.02
C GLU A 994 8.26 29.15 36.20
N THR A 995 7.22 28.47 36.72
CA THR A 995 7.36 27.56 37.87
C THR A 995 8.19 26.33 37.52
N TRP A 996 7.87 25.64 36.41
CA TRP A 996 8.53 24.39 36.04
C TRP A 996 9.91 24.58 35.43
N GLN A 997 10.19 25.70 34.74
CA GLN A 997 11.53 25.96 34.23
C GLN A 997 12.57 25.95 35.38
N ALA A 998 12.30 26.67 36.47
CA ALA A 998 13.19 26.74 37.62
C ALA A 998 13.40 25.37 38.32
N GLU A 999 12.38 24.52 38.31
CA GLU A 999 12.35 23.24 39.01
C GLU A 999 12.92 22.09 38.15
N ILE A 1000 12.85 22.18 36.82
CA ILE A 1000 13.60 21.33 35.88
C ILE A 1000 15.08 21.74 35.83
N GLU A 1001 15.42 23.04 35.74
CA GLU A 1001 16.82 23.50 35.84
C GLU A 1001 17.50 23.01 37.12
N ARG A 1002 16.76 22.90 38.23
CA ARG A 1002 17.27 22.38 39.50
C ARG A 1002 17.62 20.89 39.42
N ARG A 1003 16.81 20.06 38.77
CA ARG A 1003 17.09 18.62 38.55
C ARG A 1003 18.21 18.41 37.52
N GLU A 1004 18.22 19.21 36.46
CA GLU A 1004 19.31 19.23 35.48
C GLU A 1004 20.67 19.52 36.15
N ARG A 1005 20.71 20.49 37.08
CA ARG A 1005 21.90 20.75 37.91
C ARG A 1005 22.25 19.60 38.86
N ARG A 1006 21.27 18.87 39.43
CA ARG A 1006 21.52 17.66 40.26
C ARG A 1006 22.18 16.57 39.43
N LEU A 1007 21.60 16.24 38.27
CA LEU A 1007 22.14 15.25 37.33
C LEU A 1007 23.54 15.63 36.82
N LYS A 1008 23.79 16.90 36.51
CA LYS A 1008 25.13 17.40 36.14
C LYS A 1008 26.19 17.32 37.26
N MET A 1009 25.80 17.13 38.52
CA MET A 1009 26.74 16.80 39.61
C MET A 1009 26.96 15.29 39.71
N LEU A 1010 25.90 14.48 39.65
CA LEU A 1010 25.99 13.01 39.64
C LEU A 1010 26.84 12.51 38.46
N ALA A 1011 26.69 13.13 37.28
CA ALA A 1011 27.45 12.86 36.06
C ALA A 1011 28.98 13.00 36.18
N LYS A 1012 29.50 13.68 37.22
CA LYS A 1012 30.95 13.81 37.43
C LYS A 1012 31.55 12.68 38.27
N VAL A 1013 30.71 11.98 39.03
CA VAL A 1013 31.13 11.00 40.04
C VAL A 1013 30.80 9.59 39.59
N ASP A 1014 29.61 9.37 39.02
CA ASP A 1014 29.14 8.05 38.64
C ASP A 1014 29.44 7.73 37.17
N TYR A 1015 30.53 7.01 36.93
CA TYR A 1015 30.89 6.52 35.60
C TYR A 1015 30.10 5.29 35.15
N ASN A 1016 29.28 4.67 36.01
CA ASN A 1016 28.53 3.45 35.70
C ASN A 1016 27.13 3.74 35.12
N HIS A 1017 26.50 4.86 35.50
CA HIS A 1017 25.15 5.22 35.05
C HIS A 1017 25.13 6.37 34.00
N GLN A 1018 26.26 6.64 33.34
CA GLN A 1018 26.42 7.76 32.39
C GLN A 1018 25.36 7.81 31.28
N ASP A 1019 24.97 6.66 30.71
CA ASP A 1019 23.98 6.61 29.63
C ASP A 1019 22.59 7.03 30.09
N GLU A 1020 22.16 6.58 31.28
CA GLU A 1020 20.86 6.98 31.86
C GLU A 1020 20.90 8.45 32.31
N ILE A 1021 22.00 8.91 32.92
CA ILE A 1021 22.15 10.32 33.28
C ILE A 1021 22.11 11.21 32.01
N THR A 1022 22.77 10.80 30.92
CA THR A 1022 22.78 11.52 29.64
C THR A 1022 21.39 11.53 29.00
N ARG A 1023 20.68 10.39 28.96
CA ARG A 1023 19.28 10.28 28.53
C ARG A 1023 18.37 11.24 29.30
N ARG A 1024 18.52 11.29 30.63
CA ARG A 1024 17.71 12.13 31.53
C ARG A 1024 18.07 13.62 31.43
N LEU A 1025 19.33 13.96 31.15
CA LEU A 1025 19.75 15.34 30.83
C LEU A 1025 19.20 15.82 29.48
N ASN A 1026 19.18 14.96 28.45
CA ASN A 1026 18.55 15.28 27.16
C ASN A 1026 17.04 15.56 27.34
N TRP A 1027 16.34 14.75 28.14
CA TRP A 1027 14.95 15.02 28.50
C TRP A 1027 14.78 16.37 29.20
N CYS A 1028 15.67 16.74 30.14
CA CYS A 1028 15.63 18.05 30.79
C CYS A 1028 15.77 19.20 29.78
N GLN A 1029 16.66 19.07 28.79
CA GLN A 1029 16.82 20.09 27.74
C GLN A 1029 15.52 20.24 26.91
N ILE A 1030 14.95 19.13 26.44
CA ILE A 1030 13.70 19.13 25.65
C ILE A 1030 12.53 19.74 26.45
N ALA A 1031 12.43 19.43 27.75
CA ALA A 1031 11.44 20.02 28.64
C ALA A 1031 11.64 21.54 28.80
N LEU A 1032 12.88 22.01 28.99
CA LEU A 1032 13.20 23.44 29.09
C LEU A 1032 12.92 24.20 27.79
N GLU A 1033 13.19 23.61 26.63
CA GLU A 1033 12.87 24.20 25.32
C GLU A 1033 11.35 24.34 25.12
N ARG A 1034 10.55 23.31 25.48
CA ARG A 1034 9.07 23.37 25.48
C ARG A 1034 8.53 24.44 26.43
N LEU A 1035 9.04 24.48 27.67
CA LEU A 1035 8.64 25.47 28.68
C LEU A 1035 8.96 26.91 28.23
N ALA A 1036 10.13 27.14 27.62
CA ALA A 1036 10.51 28.44 27.08
C ALA A 1036 9.62 28.86 25.89
N ALA A 1037 9.28 27.95 24.98
CA ALA A 1037 8.39 28.23 23.85
C ALA A 1037 6.96 28.59 24.27
N VAL A 1038 6.46 27.97 25.36
CA VAL A 1038 5.16 28.27 25.98
C VAL A 1038 5.21 29.59 26.76
N GLY A 1039 6.24 29.82 27.58
CA GLY A 1039 6.41 31.08 28.34
C GLY A 1039 6.64 32.31 27.45
N ALA A 1040 7.23 32.14 26.26
CA ALA A 1040 7.33 33.17 25.24
C ALA A 1040 6.02 33.40 24.45
N GLY A 1041 5.01 32.54 24.62
CA GLY A 1041 3.75 32.58 23.87
C GLY A 1041 3.92 32.26 22.37
N SER A 1042 5.03 31.64 21.96
CA SER A 1042 5.33 31.33 20.56
C SER A 1042 4.71 30.01 20.07
N GLU A 1043 4.51 29.04 20.96
CA GLU A 1043 3.87 27.76 20.68
C GLU A 1043 2.92 27.40 21.84
N ILE A 1044 1.87 26.61 21.56
CA ILE A 1044 0.98 26.05 22.58
C ILE A 1044 1.22 24.54 22.59
N HIS A 1045 1.50 24.00 23.78
CA HIS A 1045 1.78 22.58 23.98
C HIS A 1045 0.98 22.07 25.18
N ASP A 1046 0.57 20.80 25.14
CA ASP A 1046 0.29 20.07 26.37
C ASP A 1046 1.63 19.77 27.08
N LEU A 1047 1.68 19.98 28.40
CA LEU A 1047 2.87 19.85 29.26
C LEU A 1047 2.65 18.90 30.46
N ALA A 1048 1.59 18.09 30.40
CA ALA A 1048 1.14 17.20 31.47
C ALA A 1048 2.14 16.07 31.84
N ASP A 1049 3.08 15.77 30.93
CA ASP A 1049 4.17 14.81 31.11
C ASP A 1049 5.28 15.34 32.03
N ILE A 1050 5.50 16.65 32.07
CA ILE A 1050 6.63 17.26 32.78
C ILE A 1050 6.57 16.99 34.30
N PRO A 1051 5.42 17.15 35.00
CA PRO A 1051 5.34 16.82 36.42
C PRO A 1051 5.57 15.34 36.74
N ALA A 1052 5.11 14.43 35.87
CA ALA A 1052 5.24 12.99 36.08
C ALA A 1052 6.70 12.54 35.93
N HIS A 1053 7.34 12.88 34.80
CA HIS A 1053 8.75 12.58 34.57
C HIS A 1053 9.67 13.29 35.58
N ALA A 1054 9.32 14.48 36.10
CA ALA A 1054 10.10 15.12 37.16
C ALA A 1054 10.15 14.33 38.48
N VAL A 1055 9.14 13.50 38.78
CA VAL A 1055 9.15 12.57 39.91
C VAL A 1055 10.06 11.37 39.61
N GLU A 1056 9.91 10.73 38.43
CA GLU A 1056 10.83 9.67 37.98
C GLU A 1056 12.30 10.12 38.04
N LEU A 1057 12.54 11.37 37.65
CA LEU A 1057 13.85 12.00 37.60
C LEU A 1057 14.46 12.17 39.00
N ASP A 1058 13.64 12.46 40.02
CA ASP A 1058 14.09 12.51 41.42
C ASP A 1058 14.32 11.11 42.00
N ASP A 1059 13.46 10.14 41.69
CA ASP A 1059 13.63 8.74 42.11
C ASP A 1059 14.92 8.15 41.53
N ILE A 1060 15.14 8.30 40.22
CA ILE A 1060 16.37 7.86 39.53
C ILE A 1060 17.60 8.60 40.05
N SER A 1061 17.53 9.94 40.21
CA SER A 1061 18.65 10.70 40.80
C SER A 1061 18.98 10.25 42.23
N SER A 1062 17.98 9.82 43.01
CA SER A 1062 18.18 9.38 44.39
C SER A 1062 18.66 7.93 44.48
N MET A 1063 18.25 7.06 43.55
CA MET A 1063 18.82 5.72 43.37
C MET A 1063 20.30 5.81 42.98
N ILE A 1064 20.65 6.66 42.01
CA ILE A 1064 22.03 6.93 41.61
C ILE A 1064 22.84 7.49 42.79
N GLU A 1065 22.31 8.49 43.51
CA GLU A 1065 22.95 9.03 44.72
C GLU A 1065 23.16 7.97 45.82
N SER A 1066 22.21 7.04 46.02
CA SER A 1066 22.39 5.91 46.95
C SER A 1066 23.50 4.96 46.50
N ASN A 1067 23.50 4.58 45.23
CA ASN A 1067 24.52 3.69 44.66
C ASN A 1067 25.93 4.28 44.80
N ILE A 1068 26.09 5.59 44.57
CA ILE A 1068 27.36 6.28 44.79
C ILE A 1068 27.74 6.27 46.28
N ARG A 1069 26.80 6.57 47.20
CA ARG A 1069 27.07 6.58 48.64
C ARG A 1069 27.48 5.20 49.18
N ASP A 1070 26.83 4.13 48.71
CA ASP A 1070 27.17 2.76 49.08
C ASP A 1070 28.55 2.33 48.55
N ASP A 1071 28.90 2.73 47.32
CA ASP A 1071 30.26 2.53 46.76
C ASP A 1071 31.32 3.37 47.51
N GLN A 1072 31.02 4.62 47.86
CA GLN A 1072 31.87 5.48 48.69
C GLN A 1072 32.14 4.83 50.06
N VAL A 1073 31.12 4.30 50.74
CA VAL A 1073 31.29 3.50 51.98
C VAL A 1073 32.21 2.30 51.74
N GLY A 1074 32.00 1.59 50.62
CA GLY A 1074 32.85 0.48 50.19
C GLY A 1074 34.32 0.87 50.02
N ARG A 1075 34.60 1.97 49.32
CA ARG A 1075 35.96 2.48 49.08
C ARG A 1075 36.62 3.04 50.34
N ILE A 1076 35.91 3.79 51.17
CA ILE A 1076 36.42 4.21 52.50
C ILE A 1076 36.82 2.99 53.33
N GLY A 1077 36.00 1.93 53.32
CA GLY A 1077 36.31 0.67 53.98
C GLY A 1077 37.55 -0.07 53.43
N GLN A 1078 37.88 0.11 52.15
CA GLN A 1078 39.06 -0.48 51.50
C GLN A 1078 40.36 0.28 51.80
N TYR A 1079 40.34 1.61 51.80
CA TYR A 1079 41.53 2.45 52.09
C TYR A 1079 41.84 2.56 53.60
N ARG A 1080 40.91 2.16 54.46
CA ARG A 1080 41.04 2.14 55.92
C ARG A 1080 42.14 1.20 56.42
N ASN A 1081 43.13 1.76 57.10
CA ASN A 1081 44.28 1.07 57.69
C ASN A 1081 44.59 1.60 59.11
N ASP A 1082 45.51 0.94 59.83
CA ASP A 1082 45.87 1.24 61.22
C ASP A 1082 46.37 2.69 61.49
N ARG A 1083 46.59 3.52 60.47
CA ARG A 1083 47.05 4.92 60.60
C ARG A 1083 45.98 5.96 60.29
N ASN A 1084 45.05 5.67 59.38
CA ASN A 1084 43.97 6.58 58.97
C ASN A 1084 42.60 6.18 59.56
N ALA A 1085 42.52 5.10 60.35
CA ALA A 1085 41.27 4.56 60.90
C ALA A 1085 40.36 5.59 61.57
N ASP A 1086 40.92 6.48 62.41
CA ASP A 1086 40.13 7.55 63.06
C ASP A 1086 39.56 8.57 62.04
N GLU A 1087 40.25 8.83 60.92
CA GLU A 1087 39.79 9.75 59.86
C GLU A 1087 38.79 9.08 58.91
N ALA A 1088 38.99 7.80 58.58
CA ALA A 1088 38.03 6.99 57.82
C ALA A 1088 36.72 6.76 58.60
N ASP A 1089 36.79 6.49 59.90
CA ASP A 1089 35.61 6.34 60.77
C ASP A 1089 34.88 7.68 60.96
N MET A 1090 35.60 8.82 61.02
CA MET A 1090 34.99 10.15 61.00
C MET A 1090 34.33 10.47 59.65
N LEU A 1091 34.97 10.16 58.52
CA LEU A 1091 34.42 10.42 57.19
C LEU A 1091 33.15 9.61 56.95
N THR A 1092 33.16 8.31 57.32
CA THR A 1092 31.97 7.45 57.29
C THR A 1092 30.85 7.99 58.16
N GLY A 1093 31.18 8.53 59.34
CA GLY A 1093 30.23 9.17 60.25
C GLY A 1093 29.71 10.55 59.80
N ALA A 1094 30.22 11.10 58.69
CA ALA A 1094 29.88 12.43 58.17
C ALA A 1094 29.31 12.41 56.74
N LEU A 1095 29.04 11.24 56.16
CA LEU A 1095 28.56 11.08 54.78
C LEU A 1095 27.26 11.85 54.48
N ASP A 1096 26.35 11.93 55.45
CA ASP A 1096 25.07 12.64 55.28
C ASP A 1096 25.21 14.17 55.39
N ASP A 1097 26.26 14.66 56.06
CA ASP A 1097 26.56 16.09 56.23
C ASP A 1097 27.44 16.67 55.09
N LEU A 1098 27.98 15.81 54.21
CA LEU A 1098 28.90 16.17 53.13
C LEU A 1098 28.30 15.98 51.74
N THR A 1099 28.73 16.82 50.79
CA THR A 1099 28.40 16.68 49.36
C THR A 1099 29.21 15.55 48.73
N ILE A 1100 28.59 14.79 47.82
CA ILE A 1100 29.19 13.65 47.10
C ILE A 1100 30.60 13.96 46.54
N GLU A 1101 30.75 15.09 45.84
CA GLU A 1101 32.04 15.56 45.27
C GLU A 1101 33.13 15.73 46.36
N ALA A 1102 32.75 16.24 47.54
CA ALA A 1102 33.67 16.45 48.66
C ALA A 1102 33.99 15.15 49.44
N ILE A 1103 33.20 14.09 49.24
CA ILE A 1103 33.51 12.76 49.76
C ILE A 1103 34.53 12.08 48.83
N GLU A 1104 34.39 12.20 47.51
CA GLU A 1104 35.42 11.75 46.53
C GLU A 1104 36.77 12.42 46.80
N ASP A 1105 36.79 13.76 46.92
CA ASP A 1105 37.99 14.53 47.26
C ASP A 1105 38.67 14.02 48.55
N ARG A 1106 37.89 13.45 49.49
CA ARG A 1106 38.39 12.90 50.75
C ARG A 1106 38.77 11.43 50.69
N ILE A 1107 38.12 10.62 49.87
CA ILE A 1107 38.54 9.26 49.55
C ILE A 1107 39.91 9.30 48.87
N ALA A 1108 40.14 10.24 47.96
CA ALA A 1108 41.43 10.49 47.31
C ALA A 1108 42.53 11.03 48.26
N GLN A 1109 42.23 11.28 49.54
CA GLN A 1109 43.18 11.76 50.57
C GLN A 1109 43.51 10.71 51.65
N LEU A 1110 42.83 9.56 51.69
CA LEU A 1110 42.93 8.54 52.75
C LEU A 1110 44.08 7.53 52.55
#